data_AF-A0A9C8I950-F1
#
_entry.id   AF-A0A9C8I950-F1
#
_cell.length_a   1.000
_cell.length_b   1.000
_cell.length_c   1.000
_cell.angle_alpha   90.00
_cell.angle_beta   90.00
_cell.angle_gamma   90.00
#
_symmetry.space_group_name_H-M   'P 1'
#
loop_
_entity.id
_entity.type
_entity.pdbx_description
1 polymer ?
#
loop_
_entity_poly.entity_id
_entity_poly.type
_entity_poly.pdbx_seq_one_letter_code
_entity_poly.pdbx_strand_id
1 'polypeptide(L)'
;MRNFNAFLCVILAVSLAIGCSGGNSDPLTLEVQTPRHESGSLNQQLLLGFYDITIDPDTLEAQIIPLRGIDFQVNIVKFLQPPAGNPANISLKINPGGTNISEGIIDLDISITHPFPGSNMRGFDVRAIVMGKKATQLSWFDYDVQYPKPDEFRLLNADGYTRWWNTVEFLTPGLFGFTPTFLGSGTAKGTVNAYKYYCDGLGASDPLDIDISTRGTFSTQDELGDPNKLTRQFVLKFPLVGGAPEIQFQYAIAASFVQPAFGTEPPAQIDDFTLEANCPEAYKIELTVDPDSTAYYISTQAGGDLKLRIEVFDWQALENPDGVPGEIDNIVLESPSMWSGFVHPMTEGTLVPTTNETSSAWMVDIENVTPKDEFQDIFITVQSKNPNSYAPPNPLAIYPASAVLSAYHLYTIQLPGNTNPVIGEIYGPMKYSPGATLTYTLTSMSDLQDGNNLTVTWDFDGDGIFDDDEDGDDTNKKGTYTFEGPGTYYVQCRVTDTQGAYTDSNILEIEPMSLPYDDPMDTTTQTLWHIENGLFDVHSPPSGLQWNVQTDHWSTSSMTTKQYDDYMNTMLISPMIPAGVLDEVTVKMSHRYQTELSFDFCRVYYRLNSGSWTLLSSNYSGTSTSYPSYVDLTLSIGGLNPGDVFEIGFLFDSDSVIHSYAGWDITHLSIYDNKPPVIEGIYGPHSVDNLGPVTYSTVATDLDGIDSYMWSLEPQGTTPNYDDPGDGDGNFDAYFAADGQWEIWVRVTDAGEPPLTSYAGPHDVNVFFKNPDAFFADDFDSDTGLWTYTGGIADGSYQDFWHIETGN
;
A
#
# COMPACT_ATOMS: atom_id res chain seq x y z
N MET A 1 2.42 -85.10 -65.08
CA MET A 1 1.93 -84.17 -64.04
C MET A 1 2.78 -82.92 -64.14
N ARG A 2 2.31 -81.91 -64.88
CA ARG A 2 1.36 -80.87 -64.45
C ARG A 2 2.01 -79.83 -63.54
N ASN A 3 2.16 -78.64 -64.12
CA ASN A 3 1.63 -77.37 -63.62
C ASN A 3 2.12 -76.92 -62.25
N PHE A 4 3.04 -75.94 -62.24
CA PHE A 4 2.89 -74.74 -61.39
C PHE A 4 3.89 -73.62 -61.77
N ASN A 5 4.04 -73.26 -63.05
CA ASN A 5 4.93 -72.14 -63.45
C ASN A 5 4.46 -71.36 -64.71
N ALA A 6 3.16 -71.33 -65.00
CA ALA A 6 2.64 -70.65 -66.20
C ALA A 6 1.32 -69.88 -65.98
N PHE A 7 1.05 -69.43 -64.75
CA PHE A 7 -0.20 -68.70 -64.43
C PHE A 7 0.00 -67.27 -63.90
N LEU A 8 1.24 -66.74 -63.85
CA LEU A 8 1.50 -65.37 -63.41
C LEU A 8 2.11 -64.45 -64.49
N CYS A 9 2.41 -64.96 -65.69
CA CYS A 9 3.01 -64.16 -66.78
C CYS A 9 2.08 -63.90 -67.98
N VAL A 10 0.77 -64.15 -67.86
CA VAL A 10 -0.22 -63.91 -68.95
C VAL A 10 -1.27 -62.84 -68.60
N ILE A 11 -1.29 -62.32 -67.36
CA ILE A 11 -2.19 -61.21 -66.98
C ILE A 11 -1.54 -59.83 -67.16
N LEU A 12 -0.23 -59.76 -67.44
CA LEU A 12 0.49 -58.50 -67.63
C LEU A 12 0.67 -58.06 -69.11
N ALA A 13 -0.04 -58.69 -70.07
CA ALA A 13 0.20 -58.45 -71.50
C ALA A 13 -1.05 -58.38 -72.41
N VAL A 14 -2.26 -58.15 -71.87
CA VAL A 14 -3.50 -58.08 -72.69
C VAL A 14 -4.41 -56.87 -72.35
N SER A 15 -3.87 -55.70 -72.05
CA SER A 15 -4.71 -54.48 -72.02
C SER A 15 -4.08 -53.21 -72.60
N LEU A 16 -2.99 -53.34 -73.35
CA LEU A 16 -2.53 -52.31 -74.28
C LEU A 16 -2.85 -52.76 -75.72
N ALA A 17 -3.74 -51.99 -76.38
CA ALA A 17 -4.04 -51.91 -77.82
C ALA A 17 -5.36 -52.53 -78.36
N ILE A 18 -6.49 -51.85 -78.08
CA ILE A 18 -7.64 -51.58 -78.98
C ILE A 18 -8.23 -50.24 -78.46
N GLY A 19 -8.53 -49.16 -79.20
CA GLY A 19 -8.54 -48.80 -80.61
C GLY A 19 -9.15 -47.38 -80.74
N CYS A 20 -8.87 -46.65 -81.82
CA CYS A 20 -9.26 -45.27 -82.10
C CYS A 20 -10.75 -45.06 -82.50
N SER A 21 -11.32 -43.91 -82.12
CA SER A 21 -12.28 -42.99 -82.83
C SER A 21 -13.06 -42.18 -81.75
N GLY A 22 -13.45 -40.90 -81.82
CA GLY A 22 -13.73 -39.96 -82.90
C GLY A 22 -15.21 -39.54 -82.83
N GLY A 23 -15.55 -38.38 -82.24
CA GLY A 23 -16.83 -37.67 -82.51
C GLY A 23 -17.63 -37.13 -81.31
N ASN A 24 -17.91 -35.82 -81.34
CA ASN A 24 -18.74 -35.00 -80.44
C ASN A 24 -20.18 -35.49 -80.21
N SER A 25 -20.64 -35.44 -78.95
CA SER A 25 -21.96 -34.93 -78.54
C SER A 25 -22.06 -34.84 -77.00
N ASP A 26 -22.11 -33.63 -76.45
CA ASP A 26 -22.75 -33.35 -75.14
C ASP A 26 -24.29 -33.47 -75.29
N PRO A 27 -25.13 -33.61 -74.24
CA PRO A 27 -24.87 -33.72 -72.80
C PRO A 27 -25.63 -34.87 -72.10
N LEU A 28 -25.14 -35.35 -70.96
CA LEU A 28 -25.96 -35.78 -69.81
C LEU A 28 -25.07 -35.72 -68.57
N THR A 29 -25.35 -34.72 -67.74
CA THR A 29 -24.76 -34.48 -66.43
C THR A 29 -24.93 -35.71 -65.53
N LEU A 30 -23.80 -36.29 -65.09
CA LEU A 30 -23.71 -37.06 -63.86
C LEU A 30 -22.92 -36.21 -62.88
N GLU A 31 -23.62 -35.65 -61.90
CA GLU A 31 -23.00 -35.16 -60.66
C GLU A 31 -22.21 -36.31 -60.03
N VAL A 32 -20.90 -36.28 -60.22
CA VAL A 32 -20.00 -36.91 -59.28
C VAL A 32 -19.80 -35.85 -58.20
N GLN A 33 -20.58 -35.99 -57.13
CA GLN A 33 -20.17 -35.44 -55.84
C GLN A 33 -18.80 -36.04 -55.55
N THR A 34 -17.74 -35.28 -55.82
CA THR A 34 -16.51 -35.44 -55.06
C THR A 34 -16.93 -35.30 -53.61
N PRO A 35 -16.75 -36.32 -52.76
CA PRO A 35 -16.76 -36.06 -51.33
C PRO A 35 -15.69 -34.99 -51.15
N ARG A 36 -16.16 -33.79 -50.76
CA ARG A 36 -15.32 -32.79 -50.15
C ARG A 36 -14.72 -33.52 -48.96
N HIS A 37 -13.50 -34.02 -49.13
CA HIS A 37 -12.69 -34.36 -47.98
C HIS A 37 -12.51 -33.03 -47.27
N GLU A 38 -13.25 -32.85 -46.20
CA GLU A 38 -12.91 -31.91 -45.16
C GLU A 38 -11.46 -32.22 -44.80
N SER A 39 -10.54 -31.43 -45.36
CA SER A 39 -9.19 -31.31 -44.86
C SER A 39 -9.33 -30.72 -43.47
N GLY A 40 -9.47 -31.60 -42.47
CA GLY A 40 -9.17 -31.23 -41.09
C GLY A 40 -7.78 -30.61 -41.10
N SER A 41 -7.69 -29.36 -40.64
CA SER A 41 -6.46 -28.62 -40.52
C SER A 41 -5.45 -29.44 -39.72
N LEU A 42 -4.33 -29.81 -40.34
CA LEU A 42 -3.26 -30.59 -39.72
C LEU A 42 -2.08 -29.64 -39.47
N ASN A 43 -1.83 -29.35 -38.19
CA ASN A 43 -0.70 -28.53 -37.72
C ASN A 43 0.64 -29.12 -38.16
N GLN A 44 1.56 -28.30 -38.67
CA GLN A 44 2.88 -28.77 -39.11
C GLN A 44 4.00 -28.11 -38.30
N GLN A 45 4.19 -28.57 -37.06
CA GLN A 45 5.48 -28.44 -36.38
C GLN A 45 6.51 -29.28 -37.15
N LEU A 46 7.63 -28.66 -37.57
CA LEU A 46 8.68 -29.29 -38.37
C LEU A 46 10.03 -29.28 -37.64
N LEU A 47 10.70 -30.43 -37.57
CA LEU A 47 12.08 -30.53 -37.08
C LEU A 47 13.08 -30.19 -38.19
N LEU A 48 13.75 -29.04 -38.10
CA LEU A 48 14.72 -28.56 -39.08
C LEU A 48 16.12 -29.19 -38.90
N GLY A 49 16.48 -29.60 -37.68
CA GLY A 49 17.76 -30.28 -37.41
C GLY A 49 17.94 -30.72 -35.96
N PHE A 50 18.83 -31.69 -35.75
CA PHE A 50 19.19 -32.23 -34.43
C PHE A 50 20.71 -32.48 -34.35
N TYR A 51 21.32 -32.10 -33.21
CA TYR A 51 22.77 -32.03 -33.04
C TYR A 51 23.19 -32.47 -31.62
N ASP A 52 24.37 -33.08 -31.50
CA ASP A 52 25.09 -33.30 -30.24
C ASP A 52 26.21 -32.25 -30.13
N ILE A 53 26.29 -31.54 -29.01
CA ILE A 53 27.26 -30.47 -28.79
C ILE A 53 28.11 -30.81 -27.57
N THR A 54 29.42 -30.84 -27.77
CA THR A 54 30.43 -31.00 -26.71
C THR A 54 31.35 -29.79 -26.74
N ILE A 55 31.64 -29.19 -25.59
CA ILE A 55 32.57 -28.07 -25.49
C ILE A 55 33.77 -28.51 -24.66
N ASP A 56 34.96 -28.26 -25.17
CA ASP A 56 36.19 -28.51 -24.44
C ASP A 56 36.36 -27.44 -23.33
N PRO A 57 36.43 -27.83 -22.05
CA PRO A 57 36.52 -26.89 -20.94
C PRO A 57 37.85 -26.12 -20.89
N ASP A 58 38.92 -26.64 -21.49
CA ASP A 58 40.25 -26.01 -21.47
C ASP A 58 40.42 -25.01 -22.62
N THR A 59 39.89 -25.35 -23.80
CA THR A 59 40.06 -24.54 -25.02
C THR A 59 38.86 -23.65 -25.33
N LEU A 60 37.69 -23.95 -24.75
CA LEU A 60 36.40 -23.36 -25.09
C LEU A 60 36.06 -23.50 -26.59
N GLU A 61 36.55 -24.58 -27.22
CA GLU A 61 36.15 -24.95 -28.58
C GLU A 61 34.93 -25.88 -28.54
N ALA A 62 33.88 -25.52 -29.28
CA ALA A 62 32.66 -26.32 -29.40
C ALA A 62 32.74 -27.27 -30.60
N GLN A 63 32.48 -28.55 -30.37
CA GLN A 63 32.29 -29.57 -31.39
C GLN A 63 30.80 -29.84 -31.60
N ILE A 64 30.33 -29.71 -32.84
CA ILE A 64 28.93 -29.93 -33.23
C ILE A 64 28.84 -31.17 -34.11
N ILE A 65 28.03 -32.16 -33.72
CA ILE A 65 27.84 -33.43 -34.44
C ILE A 65 26.37 -33.57 -34.84
N PRO A 66 26.01 -33.48 -36.13
CA PRO A 66 24.63 -33.73 -36.58
C PRO A 66 24.20 -35.19 -36.40
N LEU A 67 22.99 -35.44 -35.91
CA LEU A 67 22.47 -36.80 -35.64
C LEU A 67 21.34 -37.21 -36.62
N ARG A 68 21.47 -38.27 -37.46
CA ARG A 68 20.47 -38.65 -38.51
C ARG A 68 20.37 -40.13 -38.92
N GLY A 69 19.18 -40.52 -39.43
CA GLY A 69 18.89 -41.76 -40.16
C GLY A 69 18.31 -41.52 -41.56
N ILE A 70 18.29 -42.58 -42.38
CA ILE A 70 17.91 -42.58 -43.81
C ILE A 70 16.41 -42.79 -43.91
N ASP A 71 15.61 -41.76 -44.23
CA ASP A 71 14.43 -41.87 -45.12
C ASP A 71 13.71 -40.52 -45.43
N PHE A 72 13.49 -40.31 -46.73
CA PHE A 72 12.56 -39.41 -47.47
C PHE A 72 12.74 -37.87 -47.63
N GLN A 73 13.29 -37.47 -48.80
CA GLN A 73 12.64 -36.76 -49.94
C GLN A 73 11.54 -35.66 -49.77
N VAL A 74 11.72 -34.70 -48.88
CA VAL A 74 11.82 -33.29 -49.35
C VAL A 74 13.32 -33.04 -49.43
N ASN A 75 13.83 -32.31 -50.42
CA ASN A 75 15.28 -32.25 -50.72
C ASN A 75 16.11 -31.48 -49.67
N ILE A 76 15.80 -31.61 -48.38
CA ILE A 76 16.65 -31.35 -47.21
C ILE A 76 17.86 -32.31 -47.17
N VAL A 77 17.86 -33.37 -48.00
CA VAL A 77 19.05 -34.18 -48.32
C VAL A 77 20.22 -33.30 -48.77
N LYS A 78 19.93 -32.13 -49.37
CA LYS A 78 20.92 -31.16 -49.80
C LYS A 78 21.34 -30.18 -48.74
N PHE A 79 20.66 -30.03 -47.60
CA PHE A 79 20.70 -28.75 -46.88
C PHE A 79 21.82 -28.59 -45.84
N LEU A 80 22.42 -29.68 -45.34
CA LEU A 80 23.44 -29.61 -44.27
C LEU A 80 24.72 -30.42 -44.57
N GLN A 81 24.88 -30.90 -45.81
CA GLN A 81 26.14 -31.46 -46.31
C GLN A 81 26.45 -31.00 -47.75
N PRO A 82 27.73 -30.81 -48.10
CA PRO A 82 28.15 -30.54 -49.48
C PRO A 82 27.68 -31.67 -50.43
N PRO A 83 27.36 -31.36 -51.70
CA PRO A 83 27.67 -30.13 -52.42
C PRO A 83 26.55 -29.06 -52.43
N ALA A 84 25.47 -29.21 -51.66
CA ALA A 84 24.35 -28.26 -51.71
C ALA A 84 23.94 -27.66 -50.35
N GLY A 85 24.63 -28.02 -49.27
CA GLY A 85 24.32 -27.61 -47.90
C GLY A 85 25.57 -27.41 -47.10
N ASN A 86 25.59 -26.37 -46.26
CA ASN A 86 26.78 -25.94 -45.55
C ASN A 86 26.59 -26.18 -44.04
N PRO A 87 27.51 -26.88 -43.35
CA PRO A 87 27.58 -26.89 -41.89
C PRO A 87 27.56 -25.49 -41.24
N ALA A 88 27.79 -24.42 -42.02
CA ALA A 88 27.72 -23.02 -41.61
C ALA A 88 26.32 -22.47 -41.26
N ASN A 89 25.24 -23.26 -41.38
CA ASN A 89 23.89 -22.76 -41.07
C ASN A 89 23.57 -22.67 -39.56
N ILE A 90 24.43 -23.26 -38.73
CA ILE A 90 24.53 -22.97 -37.29
C ILE A 90 25.94 -22.47 -37.03
N SER A 91 26.06 -21.41 -36.23
CA SER A 91 27.34 -20.99 -35.65
C SER A 91 27.19 -20.77 -34.16
N LEU A 92 28.15 -21.27 -33.37
CA LEU A 92 28.26 -20.96 -31.95
C LEU A 92 29.45 -20.03 -31.73
N LYS A 93 29.27 -19.07 -30.82
CA LYS A 93 30.33 -18.19 -30.34
C LYS A 93 30.20 -18.11 -28.83
N ILE A 94 31.19 -18.59 -28.10
CA ILE A 94 31.23 -18.46 -26.64
C ILE A 94 31.55 -17.01 -26.27
N ASN A 95 30.86 -16.50 -25.26
CA ASN A 95 31.05 -15.18 -24.67
C ASN A 95 31.89 -15.32 -23.39
N PRO A 96 33.20 -15.06 -23.42
CA PRO A 96 34.07 -15.32 -22.27
C PRO A 96 33.73 -14.47 -21.04
N GLY A 97 33.13 -13.29 -21.23
CA GLY A 97 32.75 -12.39 -20.14
C GLY A 97 31.59 -12.88 -19.28
N GLY A 98 30.70 -13.71 -19.83
CA GLY A 98 29.56 -14.31 -19.11
C GLY A 98 29.75 -15.79 -18.74
N THR A 99 30.88 -16.39 -19.14
CA THR A 99 31.19 -17.79 -18.84
C THR A 99 31.91 -17.93 -17.50
N ASN A 100 31.39 -18.79 -16.63
CA ASN A 100 32.00 -19.16 -15.36
C ASN A 100 32.08 -20.69 -15.22
N ILE A 101 33.21 -21.26 -15.62
CA ILE A 101 33.43 -22.72 -15.63
C ILE A 101 33.39 -23.33 -14.23
N SER A 102 33.85 -22.61 -13.19
CA SER A 102 33.81 -23.11 -11.81
C SER A 102 32.38 -23.30 -11.28
N GLU A 103 31.43 -22.53 -11.78
CA GLU A 103 30.00 -22.66 -11.46
C GLU A 103 29.23 -23.46 -12.52
N GLY A 104 29.92 -23.94 -13.56
CA GLY A 104 29.32 -24.65 -14.69
C GLY A 104 28.49 -23.77 -15.61
N ILE A 105 28.67 -22.46 -15.59
CA ILE A 105 27.96 -21.50 -16.45
C ILE A 105 28.74 -21.30 -17.75
N ILE A 106 28.07 -21.44 -18.88
CA ILE A 106 28.59 -21.13 -20.22
C ILE A 106 27.62 -20.19 -20.91
N ASP A 107 28.12 -19.01 -21.27
CA ASP A 107 27.40 -18.00 -22.06
C ASP A 107 27.83 -18.13 -23.51
N LEU A 108 26.88 -18.32 -24.43
CA LEU A 108 27.16 -18.46 -25.84
C LEU A 108 26.08 -17.82 -26.73
N ASP A 109 26.50 -17.27 -27.86
CA ASP A 109 25.63 -16.85 -28.95
C ASP A 109 25.46 -18.03 -29.91
N ILE A 110 24.22 -18.46 -30.14
CA ILE A 110 23.88 -19.39 -31.22
C ILE A 110 23.26 -18.57 -32.35
N SER A 111 23.79 -18.70 -33.55
CA SER A 111 23.17 -18.16 -34.75
C SER A 111 22.64 -19.26 -35.66
N ILE A 112 21.46 -19.01 -36.24
CA ILE A 112 20.82 -19.87 -37.24
C ILE A 112 20.66 -19.06 -38.52
N THR A 113 21.10 -19.63 -39.65
CA THR A 113 20.92 -19.03 -40.99
C THR A 113 19.79 -19.74 -41.72
N HIS A 114 18.88 -18.98 -42.33
CA HIS A 114 17.68 -19.50 -42.96
C HIS A 114 18.04 -20.46 -44.11
N PRO A 115 17.37 -21.62 -44.21
CA PRO A 115 17.76 -22.62 -45.19
C PRO A 115 17.58 -22.33 -46.67
N PHE A 116 16.53 -21.57 -46.98
CA PHE A 116 16.03 -21.42 -48.33
C PHE A 116 15.90 -19.95 -48.68
N PRO A 117 17.01 -19.23 -48.90
CA PRO A 117 16.99 -17.81 -49.24
C PRO A 117 16.16 -17.55 -50.50
N GLY A 118 15.31 -16.52 -50.44
CA GLY A 118 14.44 -16.12 -51.54
C GLY A 118 13.34 -17.11 -51.91
N SER A 119 13.03 -18.09 -51.05
CA SER A 119 11.98 -19.10 -51.31
C SER A 119 10.63 -18.76 -50.66
N ASN A 120 9.65 -19.63 -50.86
CA ASN A 120 8.34 -19.62 -50.18
C ASN A 120 8.34 -20.37 -48.83
N MET A 121 9.51 -20.75 -48.32
CA MET A 121 9.67 -21.54 -47.10
C MET A 121 9.95 -20.65 -45.88
N ARG A 122 9.18 -19.57 -45.69
CA ARG A 122 9.28 -18.69 -44.52
C ARG A 122 8.91 -19.48 -43.26
N GLY A 123 9.73 -19.41 -42.21
CA GLY A 123 9.46 -20.07 -40.93
C GLY A 123 8.65 -19.18 -39.99
N PHE A 124 7.93 -19.80 -39.06
CA PHE A 124 7.25 -19.14 -37.95
C PHE A 124 7.58 -19.89 -36.66
N ASP A 125 7.56 -19.20 -35.51
CA ASP A 125 7.76 -19.81 -34.19
C ASP A 125 9.00 -20.71 -34.12
N VAL A 126 10.12 -20.21 -34.63
CA VAL A 126 11.35 -20.99 -34.71
C VAL A 126 11.95 -21.12 -33.33
N ARG A 127 12.09 -22.36 -32.84
CA ARG A 127 12.58 -22.66 -31.49
C ARG A 127 13.86 -23.46 -31.54
N ALA A 128 14.81 -23.03 -30.74
CA ALA A 128 16.11 -23.63 -30.55
C ALA A 128 16.15 -24.34 -29.19
N ILE A 129 15.88 -25.64 -29.19
CA ILE A 129 15.60 -26.44 -28.00
C ILE A 129 16.89 -27.10 -27.51
N VAL A 130 17.23 -26.95 -26.23
CA VAL A 130 18.41 -27.58 -25.60
C VAL A 130 17.97 -28.69 -24.63
N MET A 131 18.70 -29.80 -24.64
CA MET A 131 18.31 -31.01 -23.92
C MET A 131 19.48 -31.58 -23.12
N GLY A 132 19.27 -31.75 -21.82
CA GLY A 132 20.25 -32.30 -20.89
C GLY A 132 20.15 -33.82 -20.75
N LYS A 133 21.22 -34.44 -20.25
CA LYS A 133 21.26 -35.88 -19.94
C LYS A 133 20.32 -36.31 -18.81
N LYS A 134 19.88 -35.36 -17.97
CA LYS A 134 19.01 -35.58 -16.81
C LYS A 134 17.94 -34.50 -16.76
N ALA A 135 16.75 -34.92 -16.36
CA ALA A 135 15.63 -34.07 -15.97
C ALA A 135 14.82 -34.91 -14.96
N THR A 136 15.07 -34.71 -13.68
CA THR A 136 14.52 -35.61 -12.63
C THR A 136 13.36 -35.01 -11.84
N GLN A 137 12.98 -33.76 -12.11
CA GLN A 137 11.77 -33.19 -11.53
C GLN A 137 10.56 -33.66 -12.33
N LEU A 138 9.59 -34.28 -11.64
CA LEU A 138 8.31 -34.67 -12.21
C LEU A 138 7.29 -33.55 -11.96
N SER A 139 6.42 -33.32 -12.94
CA SER A 139 5.18 -32.57 -12.72
C SER A 139 4.22 -33.42 -11.88
N TRP A 140 3.48 -32.77 -10.96
CA TRP A 140 2.39 -33.36 -10.21
C TRP A 140 1.09 -33.44 -11.02
N PHE A 141 0.93 -32.54 -11.99
CA PHE A 141 -0.19 -32.52 -12.90
C PHE A 141 -0.09 -33.58 -14.01
N ASP A 142 1.06 -33.68 -14.69
CA ASP A 142 1.35 -34.69 -15.71
C ASP A 142 2.63 -35.48 -15.36
N TYR A 143 2.49 -36.69 -14.84
CA TYR A 143 3.63 -37.52 -14.42
C TYR A 143 4.56 -37.97 -15.57
N ASP A 144 4.13 -37.82 -16.83
CA ASP A 144 5.00 -38.06 -17.98
C ASP A 144 5.86 -36.82 -18.30
N VAL A 145 5.57 -35.67 -17.71
CA VAL A 145 6.37 -34.44 -17.81
C VAL A 145 7.54 -34.46 -16.81
N GLN A 146 8.74 -34.41 -17.37
CA GLN A 146 10.04 -34.37 -16.68
C GLN A 146 10.81 -33.13 -17.12
N TYR A 147 11.22 -32.32 -16.14
CA TYR A 147 11.98 -31.09 -16.34
C TYR A 147 13.21 -31.03 -15.38
N PRO A 148 14.21 -30.18 -15.65
CA PRO A 148 15.46 -30.19 -14.88
C PRO A 148 15.33 -29.53 -13.51
N LYS A 149 16.01 -30.08 -12.50
CA LYS A 149 16.20 -29.44 -11.17
C LYS A 149 17.29 -28.34 -11.18
N PRO A 150 17.39 -27.49 -10.14
CA PRO A 150 18.37 -26.38 -10.11
C PRO A 150 19.84 -26.80 -10.21
N ASP A 151 20.15 -28.04 -9.82
CA ASP A 151 21.47 -28.68 -9.87
C ASP A 151 21.71 -29.52 -11.14
N GLU A 152 20.74 -29.56 -12.06
CA GLU A 152 20.83 -30.24 -13.35
C GLU A 152 21.11 -29.25 -14.50
N PHE A 153 21.17 -29.76 -15.73
CA PHE A 153 21.38 -28.91 -16.91
C PHE A 153 20.18 -27.97 -17.13
N ARG A 154 20.43 -26.65 -17.15
CA ARG A 154 19.41 -25.62 -17.37
C ARG A 154 19.86 -24.56 -18.37
N LEU A 155 18.88 -24.00 -19.08
CA LEU A 155 19.01 -22.73 -19.77
C LEU A 155 18.43 -21.65 -18.86
N LEU A 156 19.29 -20.81 -18.29
CA LEU A 156 18.91 -19.84 -17.25
C LEU A 156 18.10 -18.67 -17.80
N ASN A 157 18.23 -18.38 -19.10
CA ASN A 157 17.52 -17.32 -19.80
C ASN A 157 16.57 -17.89 -20.86
N ALA A 158 15.91 -19.02 -20.57
CA ALA A 158 14.98 -19.66 -21.50
C ALA A 158 13.82 -18.73 -21.86
N ASP A 159 13.37 -18.75 -23.11
CA ASP A 159 12.15 -18.04 -23.52
C ASP A 159 10.88 -18.88 -23.26
N GLY A 160 11.07 -20.18 -23.02
CA GLY A 160 10.00 -21.15 -22.84
C GLY A 160 10.55 -22.56 -22.77
N TYR A 161 9.66 -23.50 -22.48
CA TYR A 161 9.92 -24.93 -22.50
C TYR A 161 8.91 -25.63 -23.42
N THR A 162 9.33 -26.72 -24.05
CA THR A 162 8.47 -27.47 -24.97
C THR A 162 8.65 -28.98 -24.82
N ARG A 163 7.55 -29.71 -24.99
CA ARG A 163 7.57 -31.17 -25.07
C ARG A 163 7.98 -31.66 -26.45
N TRP A 164 7.83 -30.84 -27.49
CA TRP A 164 8.15 -31.24 -28.86
C TRP A 164 9.59 -31.72 -29.01
N TRP A 165 9.75 -32.77 -29.81
CA TRP A 165 11.05 -33.31 -30.23
C TRP A 165 11.93 -33.85 -29.10
N ASN A 166 11.35 -34.12 -27.92
CA ASN A 166 12.07 -34.82 -26.87
C ASN A 166 12.43 -36.25 -27.29
N THR A 167 13.55 -36.74 -26.77
CA THR A 167 14.14 -38.02 -27.18
C THR A 167 13.47 -39.25 -26.53
N VAL A 168 12.44 -39.04 -25.72
CA VAL A 168 11.71 -40.09 -25.00
C VAL A 168 10.42 -40.45 -25.73
N GLU A 169 9.71 -39.47 -26.28
CA GLU A 169 8.34 -39.62 -26.79
C GLU A 169 8.24 -39.51 -28.31
N PHE A 170 9.13 -38.75 -28.95
CA PHE A 170 9.14 -38.56 -30.40
C PHE A 170 10.15 -39.50 -31.06
N LEU A 171 9.91 -40.80 -31.03
CA LEU A 171 10.93 -41.81 -31.37
C LEU A 171 11.05 -42.14 -32.87
N THR A 172 10.26 -41.52 -33.75
CA THR A 172 10.29 -41.82 -35.18
C THR A 172 11.45 -41.11 -35.88
N PRO A 173 12.39 -41.83 -36.50
CA PRO A 173 13.47 -41.20 -37.26
C PRO A 173 12.94 -40.33 -38.40
N GLY A 174 13.47 -39.10 -38.57
CA GLY A 174 13.19 -38.22 -39.71
C GLY A 174 12.66 -36.84 -39.31
N LEU A 175 11.89 -36.21 -40.20
CA LEU A 175 11.31 -34.85 -40.02
C LEU A 175 10.34 -34.73 -38.82
N PHE A 176 9.82 -35.88 -38.35
CA PHE A 176 8.78 -35.97 -37.33
C PHE A 176 9.23 -36.72 -36.09
N GLY A 177 10.54 -36.81 -35.85
CA GLY A 177 11.04 -37.33 -34.57
C GLY A 177 12.54 -37.56 -34.52
N PHE A 178 12.95 -38.11 -33.39
CA PHE A 178 14.32 -38.35 -32.99
C PHE A 178 14.94 -39.51 -33.75
N THR A 179 16.17 -39.32 -34.24
CA THR A 179 17.02 -40.42 -34.68
C THR A 179 18.25 -40.54 -33.78
N PRO A 180 18.36 -41.57 -32.93
CA PRO A 180 19.57 -41.81 -32.17
C PRO A 180 20.72 -42.13 -33.13
N THR A 181 21.86 -41.47 -32.95
CA THR A 181 23.08 -41.86 -33.66
C THR A 181 23.92 -42.84 -32.86
N PHE A 182 24.74 -43.56 -33.61
CA PHE A 182 25.78 -44.48 -33.14
C PHE A 182 26.96 -43.77 -32.42
N LEU A 183 26.99 -42.42 -32.40
CA LEU A 183 28.09 -41.62 -31.85
C LEU A 183 27.69 -40.71 -30.67
N GLY A 184 26.39 -40.52 -30.39
CA GLY A 184 25.93 -39.71 -29.26
C GLY A 184 26.07 -40.47 -27.94
N SER A 185 26.93 -39.99 -27.04
CA SER A 185 27.33 -40.72 -25.80
C SER A 185 26.42 -40.47 -24.58
N GLY A 186 25.29 -39.77 -24.74
CA GLY A 186 24.26 -39.64 -23.69
C GLY A 186 22.91 -39.29 -24.29
N THR A 187 21.90 -40.14 -24.10
CA THR A 187 20.53 -39.82 -24.52
C THR A 187 19.97 -38.79 -23.55
N ALA A 188 19.48 -37.66 -24.05
CA ALA A 188 18.67 -36.76 -23.24
C ALA A 188 17.47 -37.52 -22.62
N LYS A 189 17.03 -37.07 -21.45
CA LYS A 189 16.01 -37.77 -20.66
C LYS A 189 14.78 -36.95 -20.31
N GLY A 190 14.85 -35.62 -20.42
CA GLY A 190 13.69 -34.75 -20.19
C GLY A 190 12.67 -34.87 -21.30
N THR A 191 11.39 -34.95 -20.93
CA THR A 191 10.27 -34.87 -21.86
C THR A 191 9.92 -33.43 -22.18
N VAL A 192 10.20 -32.48 -21.29
CA VAL A 192 10.04 -31.03 -21.49
C VAL A 192 11.40 -30.34 -21.41
N ASN A 193 11.75 -29.58 -22.46
CA ASN A 193 13.09 -29.04 -22.67
C ASN A 193 13.05 -27.53 -22.98
N ALA A 194 14.04 -26.79 -22.46
CA ALA A 194 14.11 -25.34 -22.61
C ALA A 194 14.45 -24.93 -24.05
N TYR A 195 13.99 -23.76 -24.48
CA TYR A 195 14.35 -23.20 -25.78
C TYR A 195 14.60 -21.69 -25.76
N LYS A 196 15.28 -21.20 -26.81
CA LYS A 196 15.22 -19.79 -27.24
C LYS A 196 14.43 -19.67 -28.53
N TYR A 197 13.65 -18.61 -28.65
CA TYR A 197 12.80 -18.30 -29.80
C TYR A 197 13.57 -17.49 -30.84
N TYR A 198 13.32 -17.66 -32.13
CA TYR A 198 14.01 -16.98 -33.22
C TYR A 198 12.98 -16.35 -34.15
N CYS A 199 13.00 -15.02 -34.24
CA CYS A 199 12.24 -14.28 -35.23
C CYS A 199 12.96 -13.01 -35.66
N ASP A 200 12.50 -12.46 -36.77
CA ASP A 200 12.94 -11.18 -37.30
C ASP A 200 12.71 -10.08 -36.25
N GLY A 201 13.66 -9.16 -36.14
CA GLY A 201 13.60 -8.05 -35.18
C GLY A 201 14.06 -8.40 -33.75
N LEU A 202 14.23 -9.69 -33.41
CA LEU A 202 14.67 -10.12 -32.07
C LEU A 202 16.19 -10.27 -31.99
N GLY A 203 16.85 -9.42 -31.19
CA GLY A 203 18.29 -9.42 -30.98
C GLY A 203 18.79 -10.54 -30.07
N ALA A 204 20.12 -10.63 -29.95
CA ALA A 204 20.76 -11.76 -29.26
C ALA A 204 20.38 -11.86 -27.78
N SER A 205 20.45 -10.73 -27.06
CA SER A 205 20.16 -10.62 -25.62
C SER A 205 18.75 -10.13 -25.31
N ASP A 206 17.94 -9.83 -26.33
CA ASP A 206 16.64 -9.22 -26.13
C ASP A 206 15.70 -10.20 -25.39
N PRO A 207 14.85 -9.70 -24.47
CA PRO A 207 13.78 -10.49 -23.89
C PRO A 207 12.80 -10.93 -24.98
N LEU A 208 11.99 -11.96 -24.73
CA LEU A 208 10.97 -12.38 -25.69
C LEU A 208 9.83 -11.35 -25.74
N ASP A 209 10.03 -10.30 -26.53
CA ASP A 209 9.04 -9.30 -26.87
C ASP A 209 8.95 -9.22 -28.40
N ILE A 210 7.80 -9.62 -28.93
CA ILE A 210 7.61 -9.84 -30.36
C ILE A 210 6.65 -8.78 -30.88
N ASP A 211 7.06 -8.07 -31.94
CA ASP A 211 6.13 -7.25 -32.71
C ASP A 211 5.08 -8.17 -33.37
N ILE A 212 3.83 -8.06 -32.90
CA ILE A 212 2.70 -8.88 -33.34
C ILE A 212 2.54 -8.84 -34.86
N SER A 213 2.86 -7.72 -35.51
CA SER A 213 2.76 -7.57 -36.98
C SER A 213 3.73 -8.49 -37.74
N THR A 214 4.83 -8.91 -37.08
CA THR A 214 5.80 -9.84 -37.65
C THR A 214 5.37 -11.30 -37.50
N ARG A 215 4.40 -11.58 -36.61
CA ARG A 215 3.91 -12.93 -36.28
C ARG A 215 5.03 -13.91 -35.93
N GLY A 216 6.11 -13.43 -35.30
CA GLY A 216 7.23 -14.29 -34.90
C GLY A 216 7.92 -15.01 -36.08
N THR A 217 7.94 -14.37 -37.25
CA THR A 217 8.46 -14.98 -38.48
C THR A 217 9.99 -15.03 -38.52
N PHE A 218 10.53 -16.02 -39.22
CA PHE A 218 11.92 -16.06 -39.68
C PHE A 218 11.93 -15.93 -41.20
N SER A 219 12.24 -14.73 -41.71
CA SER A 219 12.28 -14.47 -43.15
C SER A 219 13.35 -15.30 -43.86
N THR A 220 13.12 -15.58 -45.14
CA THR A 220 14.04 -16.37 -45.94
C THR A 220 15.32 -15.62 -46.28
N GLN A 221 15.25 -14.31 -46.36
CA GLN A 221 16.35 -13.42 -46.74
C GLN A 221 16.24 -12.09 -45.98
N ASP A 222 17.38 -11.44 -45.76
CA ASP A 222 17.45 -10.11 -45.17
C ASP A 222 17.08 -8.99 -46.16
N GLU A 223 17.13 -7.73 -45.72
CA GLU A 223 16.83 -6.56 -46.56
C GLU A 223 17.75 -6.42 -47.79
N LEU A 224 18.92 -7.07 -47.77
CA LEU A 224 19.90 -7.06 -48.86
C LEU A 224 19.71 -8.25 -49.82
N GLY A 225 18.80 -9.18 -49.50
CA GLY A 225 18.56 -10.41 -50.27
C GLY A 225 19.53 -11.54 -49.94
N ASP A 226 20.37 -11.39 -48.91
CA ASP A 226 21.24 -12.46 -48.41
C ASP A 226 20.44 -13.40 -47.48
N PRO A 227 20.89 -14.66 -47.27
CA PRO A 227 20.20 -15.56 -46.35
C PRO A 227 20.10 -14.96 -44.95
N ASN A 228 18.87 -14.83 -44.44
CA ASN A 228 18.65 -14.20 -43.15
C ASN A 228 19.34 -15.01 -42.04
N LYS A 229 20.00 -14.33 -41.11
CA LYS A 229 20.74 -14.94 -40.01
C LYS A 229 20.32 -14.29 -38.71
N LEU A 230 19.70 -15.08 -37.83
CA LEU A 230 19.27 -14.66 -36.51
C LEU A 230 20.20 -15.24 -35.44
N THR A 231 20.40 -14.52 -34.35
CA THR A 231 21.28 -14.91 -33.24
C THR A 231 20.56 -14.73 -31.92
N ARG A 232 20.66 -15.70 -31.00
CA ARG A 232 20.20 -15.58 -29.61
C ARG A 232 21.28 -16.02 -28.62
N GLN A 233 21.29 -15.39 -27.45
CA GLN A 233 22.19 -15.69 -26.34
C GLN A 233 21.59 -16.83 -25.48
N PHE A 234 22.43 -17.79 -25.14
CA PHE A 234 22.13 -18.91 -24.26
C PHE A 234 23.04 -18.86 -23.04
N VAL A 235 22.46 -18.77 -21.86
CA VAL A 235 23.17 -18.89 -20.59
C VAL A 235 22.91 -20.28 -20.04
N LEU A 236 23.83 -21.21 -20.32
CA LEU A 236 23.70 -22.62 -19.96
C LEU A 236 24.36 -22.88 -18.61
N LYS A 237 23.66 -23.57 -17.72
CA LYS A 237 24.20 -24.10 -16.46
C LYS A 237 24.32 -25.61 -16.56
N PHE A 238 25.55 -26.12 -16.39
CA PHE A 238 25.84 -27.55 -16.40
C PHE A 238 26.03 -28.08 -14.97
N PRO A 239 25.61 -29.33 -14.68
CA PRO A 239 25.87 -29.94 -13.40
C PRO A 239 27.37 -30.16 -13.18
N LEU A 240 27.84 -29.95 -11.94
CA LEU A 240 29.22 -30.22 -11.55
C LEU A 240 29.37 -31.68 -11.11
N VAL A 241 30.17 -32.46 -11.84
CA VAL A 241 30.49 -33.86 -11.53
C VAL A 241 31.95 -33.97 -11.13
N GLY A 242 32.21 -34.27 -9.85
CA GLY A 242 33.59 -34.35 -9.34
C GLY A 242 34.32 -33.00 -9.32
N GLY A 243 33.58 -31.88 -9.26
CA GLY A 243 34.14 -30.52 -9.25
C GLY A 243 34.38 -29.90 -10.63
N ALA A 244 34.00 -30.57 -11.71
CA ALA A 244 34.06 -30.05 -13.07
C ALA A 244 32.69 -30.15 -13.77
N PRO A 245 32.32 -29.18 -14.64
CA PRO A 245 31.04 -29.24 -15.34
C PRO A 245 30.99 -30.37 -16.37
N GLU A 246 29.85 -31.06 -16.46
CA GLU A 246 29.57 -32.04 -17.52
C GLU A 246 29.08 -31.34 -18.79
N ILE A 247 29.99 -30.76 -19.59
CA ILE A 247 29.66 -29.91 -20.73
C ILE A 247 29.28 -30.70 -21.99
N GLN A 248 28.13 -31.37 -21.94
CA GLN A 248 27.53 -32.06 -23.08
C GLN A 248 26.02 -31.91 -23.06
N PHE A 249 25.44 -31.48 -24.19
CA PHE A 249 23.99 -31.35 -24.35
C PHE A 249 23.58 -31.60 -25.81
N GLN A 250 22.31 -31.96 -25.99
CA GLN A 250 21.71 -32.12 -27.31
C GLN A 250 20.90 -30.87 -27.67
N TYR A 251 20.72 -30.64 -28.97
CA TYR A 251 20.07 -29.46 -29.48
C TYR A 251 19.18 -29.78 -30.70
N ALA A 252 18.00 -29.16 -30.76
CA ALA A 252 17.05 -29.28 -31.86
C ALA A 252 16.57 -27.91 -32.36
N ILE A 253 16.29 -27.79 -33.65
CA ILE A 253 15.62 -26.62 -34.23
C ILE A 253 14.24 -27.05 -34.72
N ALA A 254 13.20 -26.44 -34.17
CA ALA A 254 11.82 -26.60 -34.59
C ALA A 254 11.32 -25.32 -35.26
N ALA A 255 10.36 -25.44 -36.18
CA ALA A 255 9.63 -24.32 -36.75
C ALA A 255 8.19 -24.73 -37.06
N SER A 256 7.26 -23.79 -36.91
CA SER A 256 5.90 -23.90 -37.44
C SER A 256 5.89 -23.45 -38.90
N PHE A 257 5.05 -24.09 -39.71
CA PHE A 257 4.93 -23.80 -41.13
C PHE A 257 3.58 -24.22 -41.68
N VAL A 258 3.06 -23.44 -42.63
CA VAL A 258 2.01 -23.88 -43.55
C VAL A 258 2.40 -23.43 -44.95
N GLN A 259 1.88 -24.07 -46.00
CA GLN A 259 2.12 -23.58 -47.36
C GLN A 259 1.48 -22.19 -47.54
N PRO A 260 2.16 -21.24 -48.20
CA PRO A 260 1.56 -19.94 -48.49
C PRO A 260 0.41 -20.11 -49.49
N ALA A 261 -0.37 -19.04 -49.64
CA ALA A 261 -1.47 -18.97 -50.58
C ALA A 261 -1.09 -19.46 -51.98
N PHE A 262 -2.04 -20.15 -52.64
CA PHE A 262 -1.78 -20.71 -53.95
C PHE A 262 -1.44 -19.61 -54.96
N GLY A 263 -0.26 -19.73 -55.59
CA GLY A 263 0.22 -18.78 -56.59
C GLY A 263 1.12 -17.66 -56.05
N THR A 264 1.50 -17.68 -54.76
CA THR A 264 2.46 -16.73 -54.19
C THR A 264 3.83 -16.82 -54.88
N GLU A 265 4.32 -15.67 -55.36
CA GLU A 265 5.65 -15.53 -55.94
C GLU A 265 6.73 -15.42 -54.85
N PRO A 266 7.90 -16.08 -55.01
CA PRO A 266 8.97 -15.98 -54.03
C PRO A 266 9.64 -14.60 -53.97
N PRO A 267 10.05 -14.12 -52.77
CA PRO A 267 9.82 -14.74 -51.46
C PRO A 267 8.42 -14.43 -50.91
N ALA A 268 7.77 -15.44 -50.32
CA ALA A 268 6.49 -15.26 -49.66
C ALA A 268 6.58 -14.27 -48.48
N GLN A 269 5.61 -13.35 -48.43
CA GLN A 269 5.43 -12.37 -47.37
C GLN A 269 4.58 -12.94 -46.23
N ILE A 270 4.55 -12.27 -45.07
CA ILE A 270 3.81 -12.74 -43.88
C ILE A 270 2.32 -12.95 -44.21
N ASP A 271 1.72 -12.00 -44.93
CA ASP A 271 0.31 -12.01 -45.32
C ASP A 271 -0.06 -13.13 -46.31
N ASP A 272 0.93 -13.79 -46.92
CA ASP A 272 0.68 -14.96 -47.76
C ASP A 272 0.35 -16.22 -46.94
N PHE A 273 0.50 -16.18 -45.61
CA PHE A 273 0.30 -17.32 -44.71
C PHE A 273 -0.89 -17.08 -43.77
N THR A 274 -1.72 -18.12 -43.59
CA THR A 274 -2.80 -18.12 -42.60
C THR A 274 -2.24 -18.18 -41.17
N LEU A 275 -3.09 -17.94 -40.16
CA LEU A 275 -2.70 -18.01 -38.75
C LEU A 275 -2.22 -19.40 -38.31
N GLU A 276 -2.64 -20.45 -39.04
CA GLU A 276 -2.16 -21.84 -38.86
C GLU A 276 -0.65 -22.02 -39.14
N ALA A 277 0.00 -21.02 -39.74
CA ALA A 277 1.45 -21.01 -39.88
C ALA A 277 2.17 -20.86 -38.54
N ASN A 278 1.51 -20.24 -37.55
CA ASN A 278 2.03 -20.06 -36.22
C ASN A 278 1.82 -21.31 -35.35
N CYS A 279 2.54 -21.40 -34.22
CA CYS A 279 2.28 -22.44 -33.24
C CYS A 279 0.85 -22.29 -32.66
N PRO A 280 0.15 -23.42 -32.46
CA PRO A 280 -1.15 -23.45 -31.79
C PRO A 280 -1.07 -23.41 -30.25
N GLU A 281 0.14 -23.47 -29.71
CA GLU A 281 0.37 -23.28 -28.27
C GLU A 281 0.65 -21.83 -27.98
N ALA A 282 0.37 -21.41 -26.75
CA ALA A 282 0.81 -20.13 -26.26
C ALA A 282 2.31 -19.92 -26.57
N TYR A 283 2.61 -18.84 -27.28
CA TYR A 283 3.96 -18.57 -27.78
C TYR A 283 4.84 -17.88 -26.72
N LYS A 284 4.21 -17.25 -25.72
CA LYS A 284 4.85 -16.61 -24.58
C LYS A 284 3.99 -16.81 -23.33
N ILE A 285 4.64 -17.00 -22.19
CA ILE A 285 4.02 -17.01 -20.86
C ILE A 285 4.85 -16.05 -20.01
N GLU A 286 4.23 -15.07 -19.38
CA GLU A 286 4.87 -14.09 -18.50
C GLU A 286 4.35 -14.22 -17.08
N LEU A 287 5.25 -14.22 -16.09
CA LEU A 287 4.91 -14.29 -14.68
C LEU A 287 5.50 -13.09 -13.94
N THR A 288 4.65 -12.40 -13.19
CA THR A 288 5.03 -11.28 -12.32
C THR A 288 4.56 -11.57 -10.91
N VAL A 289 5.42 -11.37 -9.92
CA VAL A 289 5.03 -11.39 -8.49
C VAL A 289 4.38 -10.05 -8.18
N ASP A 290 3.18 -10.08 -7.63
CA ASP A 290 2.46 -8.87 -7.26
C ASP A 290 3.16 -8.16 -6.08
N PRO A 291 3.24 -6.82 -6.05
CA PRO A 291 3.83 -6.08 -4.92
C PRO A 291 3.17 -6.35 -3.57
N ASP A 292 1.89 -6.73 -3.55
CA ASP A 292 1.14 -7.07 -2.34
C ASP A 292 1.36 -8.53 -1.88
N SER A 293 2.22 -9.28 -2.58
CA SER A 293 2.65 -10.62 -2.16
C SER A 293 3.40 -10.55 -0.84
N THR A 294 2.97 -11.34 0.15
CA THR A 294 3.60 -11.41 1.46
C THR A 294 4.56 -12.59 1.63
N ALA A 295 4.74 -13.41 0.59
CA ALA A 295 5.66 -14.55 0.62
C ALA A 295 7.12 -14.13 0.91
N TYR A 296 7.77 -14.79 1.86
CA TYR A 296 9.14 -14.47 2.29
C TYR A 296 9.98 -15.71 2.65
N TYR A 297 11.30 -15.55 2.69
CA TYR A 297 12.22 -16.55 3.22
C TYR A 297 13.38 -15.94 4.01
N ILE A 298 13.51 -16.29 5.29
CA ILE A 298 14.63 -15.91 6.16
C ILE A 298 15.22 -17.15 6.84
N SER A 299 16.10 -17.88 6.16
CA SER A 299 16.95 -19.00 6.65
C SER A 299 16.30 -20.08 7.54
N THR A 300 15.76 -19.72 8.71
CA THR A 300 15.00 -20.55 9.65
C THR A 300 13.49 -20.31 9.63
N GLN A 301 13.00 -19.24 9.01
CA GLN A 301 11.57 -18.90 8.90
C GLN A 301 11.19 -18.67 7.44
N ALA A 302 9.97 -19.04 7.07
CA ALA A 302 9.40 -18.83 5.74
C ALA A 302 7.88 -18.92 5.83
N GLY A 303 7.17 -18.17 4.99
CA GLY A 303 5.72 -18.09 5.06
C GLY A 303 5.16 -17.05 4.10
N GLY A 304 3.94 -16.60 4.41
CA GLY A 304 3.20 -15.58 3.67
C GLY A 304 2.35 -16.15 2.53
N ASP A 305 1.68 -15.25 1.82
CA ASP A 305 0.84 -15.54 0.68
C ASP A 305 1.53 -15.05 -0.59
N LEU A 306 1.57 -15.90 -1.62
CA LEU A 306 2.18 -15.56 -2.89
C LEU A 306 1.10 -15.12 -3.88
N LYS A 307 1.19 -13.88 -4.34
CA LYS A 307 0.29 -13.32 -5.34
C LYS A 307 0.99 -13.23 -6.69
N LEU A 308 0.38 -13.79 -7.73
CA LEU A 308 0.98 -13.92 -9.05
C LEU A 308 0.07 -13.36 -10.14
N ARG A 309 0.66 -12.60 -11.06
CA ARG A 309 0.07 -12.29 -12.36
C ARG A 309 0.66 -13.19 -13.43
N ILE A 310 -0.18 -13.97 -14.10
CA ILE A 310 0.22 -14.86 -15.19
C ILE A 310 -0.40 -14.35 -16.49
N GLU A 311 0.41 -13.86 -17.42
CA GLU A 311 -0.03 -13.42 -18.73
C GLU A 311 0.35 -14.45 -19.80
N VAL A 312 -0.65 -14.92 -20.54
CA VAL A 312 -0.50 -15.94 -21.57
C VAL A 312 -0.75 -15.28 -22.92
N PHE A 313 0.16 -15.53 -23.86
CA PHE A 313 0.08 -14.99 -25.21
C PHE A 313 -0.12 -16.11 -26.23
N ASP A 314 -1.15 -15.99 -27.05
CA ASP A 314 -1.55 -17.00 -28.03
C ASP A 314 -1.87 -16.34 -29.38
N TRP A 315 -1.34 -16.89 -30.47
CA TRP A 315 -1.51 -16.29 -31.80
C TRP A 315 -2.96 -16.39 -32.28
N GLN A 316 -3.66 -17.49 -31.97
CA GLN A 316 -4.99 -17.78 -32.47
C GLN A 316 -6.05 -16.82 -31.89
N ALA A 317 -5.73 -16.11 -30.80
CA ALA A 317 -6.56 -15.06 -30.24
C ALA A 317 -6.88 -13.91 -31.23
N LEU A 318 -6.04 -13.68 -32.25
CA LEU A 318 -6.32 -12.67 -33.30
C LEU A 318 -7.59 -12.98 -34.12
N GLU A 319 -7.93 -14.26 -34.26
CA GLU A 319 -9.10 -14.72 -35.02
C GLU A 319 -10.21 -15.27 -34.12
N ASN A 320 -9.96 -15.45 -32.82
CA ASN A 320 -10.94 -15.93 -31.86
C ASN A 320 -11.66 -14.78 -31.14
N PRO A 321 -13.00 -14.65 -31.27
CA PRO A 321 -13.75 -13.59 -30.58
C PRO A 321 -13.70 -13.69 -29.04
N ASP A 322 -13.41 -14.87 -28.50
CA ASP A 322 -13.25 -15.08 -27.05
C ASP A 322 -11.81 -14.81 -26.57
N GLY A 323 -10.92 -14.36 -27.48
CA GLY A 323 -9.51 -14.08 -27.18
C GLY A 323 -8.74 -15.32 -26.71
N VAL A 324 -7.69 -15.11 -25.92
CA VAL A 324 -6.87 -16.20 -25.35
C VAL A 324 -7.70 -17.19 -24.49
N PRO A 325 -8.68 -16.77 -23.65
CA PRO A 325 -9.55 -17.71 -22.93
C PRO A 325 -10.34 -18.67 -23.84
N GLY A 326 -10.54 -18.29 -25.11
CA GLY A 326 -11.13 -19.14 -26.14
C GLY A 326 -10.19 -20.23 -26.66
N GLU A 327 -8.87 -20.00 -26.62
CA GLU A 327 -7.81 -20.82 -27.22
C GLU A 327 -7.13 -21.77 -26.23
N ILE A 328 -7.17 -21.45 -24.94
CA ILE A 328 -6.57 -22.29 -23.88
C ILE A 328 -7.64 -23.09 -23.13
N ASP A 329 -7.28 -24.29 -22.69
CA ASP A 329 -8.14 -25.19 -21.90
C ASP A 329 -7.85 -25.07 -20.41
N ASN A 330 -6.58 -24.92 -20.04
CA ASN A 330 -6.15 -24.87 -18.65
C ASN A 330 -4.81 -24.15 -18.46
N ILE A 331 -4.65 -23.52 -17.29
CA ILE A 331 -3.36 -23.04 -16.77
C ILE A 331 -3.09 -23.79 -15.47
N VAL A 332 -1.87 -24.27 -15.29
CA VAL A 332 -1.47 -25.04 -14.11
C VAL A 332 -0.16 -24.49 -13.56
N LEU A 333 -0.13 -24.18 -12.26
CA LEU A 333 1.07 -23.75 -11.54
C LEU A 333 1.52 -24.81 -10.55
N GLU A 334 2.82 -25.07 -10.53
CA GLU A 334 3.45 -26.06 -9.65
C GLU A 334 4.75 -25.51 -9.06
N SER A 335 4.90 -25.59 -7.73
CA SER A 335 6.18 -25.31 -7.08
C SER A 335 6.43 -26.30 -5.95
N PRO A 336 7.18 -27.39 -6.21
CA PRO A 336 7.50 -28.40 -5.20
C PRO A 336 8.32 -27.92 -4.01
N SER A 337 8.84 -26.70 -4.10
CA SER A 337 9.61 -26.05 -3.05
C SER A 337 8.81 -25.00 -2.28
N MET A 338 7.58 -24.67 -2.70
CA MET A 338 6.73 -23.69 -2.00
C MET A 338 5.40 -24.25 -1.50
N TRP A 339 4.64 -25.00 -2.30
CA TRP A 339 3.33 -25.55 -1.91
C TRP A 339 3.17 -26.99 -2.36
N SER A 340 2.13 -27.69 -1.89
CA SER A 340 1.83 -29.08 -2.29
C SER A 340 0.73 -29.13 -3.35
N GLY A 341 0.94 -29.91 -4.42
CA GLY A 341 -0.04 -30.03 -5.51
C GLY A 341 0.05 -28.88 -6.50
N PHE A 342 -1.02 -28.64 -7.24
CA PHE A 342 -1.06 -27.64 -8.30
C PHE A 342 -2.24 -26.69 -8.14
N VAL A 343 -2.10 -25.49 -8.69
CA VAL A 343 -3.11 -24.42 -8.68
C VAL A 343 -3.61 -24.20 -10.11
N HIS A 344 -4.91 -23.93 -10.28
CA HIS A 344 -5.53 -23.65 -11.58
C HIS A 344 -5.96 -22.18 -11.71
N PRO A 345 -5.12 -21.26 -12.21
CA PRO A 345 -5.45 -19.85 -12.31
C PRO A 345 -6.71 -19.53 -13.11
N MET A 346 -7.08 -20.36 -14.10
CA MET A 346 -8.32 -20.14 -14.87
C MET A 346 -9.61 -20.34 -14.05
N THR A 347 -9.55 -21.13 -12.97
CA THR A 347 -10.71 -21.41 -12.11
C THR A 347 -10.60 -20.83 -10.71
N GLU A 348 -9.37 -20.63 -10.24
CA GLU A 348 -9.06 -20.12 -8.89
C GLU A 348 -8.66 -18.64 -8.91
N GLY A 349 -8.27 -18.11 -10.07
CA GLY A 349 -7.85 -16.72 -10.23
C GLY A 349 -8.89 -15.83 -10.91
N THR A 350 -8.58 -14.55 -10.96
CA THR A 350 -9.39 -13.52 -11.61
C THR A 350 -8.75 -13.11 -12.93
N LEU A 351 -9.52 -13.11 -14.01
CA LEU A 351 -9.09 -12.60 -15.31
C LEU A 351 -8.95 -11.07 -15.22
N VAL A 352 -7.78 -10.53 -15.56
CA VAL A 352 -7.49 -9.09 -15.54
C VAL A 352 -7.20 -8.53 -16.93
N PRO A 353 -7.48 -7.24 -17.19
CA PRO A 353 -7.28 -6.64 -18.50
C PRO A 353 -5.82 -6.67 -18.96
N THR A 354 -5.63 -6.81 -20.28
CA THR A 354 -4.35 -6.67 -20.97
C THR A 354 -4.47 -5.66 -22.10
N THR A 355 -3.35 -5.11 -22.56
CA THR A 355 -3.32 -4.16 -23.69
C THR A 355 -2.97 -4.82 -25.01
N ASN A 356 -2.53 -6.08 -24.99
CA ASN A 356 -2.11 -6.81 -26.18
C ASN A 356 -3.24 -7.75 -26.64
N GLU A 357 -3.66 -7.60 -27.90
CA GLU A 357 -4.75 -8.37 -28.52
C GLU A 357 -4.51 -9.88 -28.61
N THR A 358 -3.26 -10.32 -28.47
CA THR A 358 -2.86 -11.74 -28.42
C THR A 358 -2.69 -12.26 -27.00
N SER A 359 -3.07 -11.50 -25.97
CA SER A 359 -2.77 -11.82 -24.57
C SER A 359 -4.00 -11.81 -23.67
N SER A 360 -3.93 -12.57 -22.58
CA SER A 360 -4.83 -12.41 -21.43
C SER A 360 -4.07 -12.75 -20.16
N ALA A 361 -4.47 -12.15 -19.03
CA ALA A 361 -3.76 -12.30 -17.77
C ALA A 361 -4.70 -12.74 -16.64
N TRP A 362 -4.17 -13.54 -15.72
CA TRP A 362 -4.87 -14.02 -14.53
C TRP A 362 -4.09 -13.61 -13.29
N MET A 363 -4.80 -13.05 -12.31
CA MET A 363 -4.32 -12.86 -10.94
C MET A 363 -4.70 -14.07 -10.10
N VAL A 364 -3.76 -14.64 -9.37
CA VAL A 364 -4.01 -15.78 -8.48
C VAL A 364 -3.26 -15.61 -7.16
N ASP A 365 -3.97 -15.91 -6.08
CA ASP A 365 -3.46 -15.86 -4.71
C ASP A 365 -3.22 -17.30 -4.24
N ILE A 366 -1.98 -17.59 -3.84
CA ILE A 366 -1.56 -18.87 -3.28
C ILE A 366 -1.26 -18.66 -1.80
N GLU A 367 -2.21 -19.03 -0.95
CA GLU A 367 -2.12 -18.80 0.48
C GLU A 367 -1.13 -19.74 1.18
N ASN A 368 -0.51 -19.26 2.25
CA ASN A 368 0.32 -20.03 3.19
C ASN A 368 1.45 -20.82 2.50
N VAL A 369 2.20 -20.16 1.61
CA VAL A 369 3.35 -20.80 0.96
C VAL A 369 4.43 -21.15 1.98
N THR A 370 5.18 -22.22 1.70
CA THR A 370 6.28 -22.72 2.53
C THR A 370 7.59 -22.82 1.74
N PRO A 371 8.19 -21.66 1.37
CA PRO A 371 9.47 -21.64 0.64
C PRO A 371 10.58 -22.39 1.37
N LYS A 372 11.46 -23.04 0.60
CA LYS A 372 12.60 -23.81 1.16
C LYS A 372 13.92 -23.05 1.19
N ASP A 373 14.02 -22.02 0.36
CA ASP A 373 15.16 -21.12 0.20
C ASP A 373 14.70 -19.77 -0.40
N GLU A 374 15.64 -18.88 -0.71
CA GLU A 374 15.38 -17.57 -1.31
C GLU A 374 14.94 -17.65 -2.78
N PHE A 375 15.27 -18.74 -3.50
CA PHE A 375 15.07 -18.87 -4.94
C PHE A 375 14.12 -20.02 -5.26
N GLN A 376 12.87 -19.68 -5.52
CA GLN A 376 11.81 -20.66 -5.71
C GLN A 376 11.49 -20.86 -7.20
N ASP A 377 11.42 -22.12 -7.63
CA ASP A 377 11.00 -22.46 -8.98
C ASP A 377 9.47 -22.57 -9.06
N ILE A 378 8.87 -21.94 -10.07
CA ILE A 378 7.47 -22.08 -10.44
C ILE A 378 7.41 -22.62 -11.87
N PHE A 379 6.87 -23.84 -12.00
CA PHE A 379 6.63 -24.48 -13.28
C PHE A 379 5.19 -24.20 -13.72
N ILE A 380 5.04 -23.69 -14.95
CA ILE A 380 3.75 -23.31 -15.54
C ILE A 380 3.48 -24.21 -16.72
N THR A 381 2.27 -24.76 -16.80
CA THR A 381 1.74 -25.47 -17.97
C THR A 381 0.50 -24.73 -18.47
N VAL A 382 0.46 -24.42 -19.77
CA VAL A 382 -0.71 -23.86 -20.45
C VAL A 382 -1.15 -24.85 -21.50
N GLN A 383 -2.32 -25.45 -21.33
CA GLN A 383 -2.88 -26.45 -22.26
C GLN A 383 -3.66 -25.76 -23.37
N SER A 384 -3.36 -26.08 -24.63
CA SER A 384 -4.12 -25.63 -25.79
C SER A 384 -5.46 -26.35 -25.88
N LYS A 385 -6.51 -25.62 -26.22
CA LYS A 385 -7.87 -26.15 -26.35
C LYS A 385 -8.12 -26.77 -27.72
N ASN A 386 -7.71 -26.09 -28.78
CA ASN A 386 -7.82 -26.59 -30.13
C ASN A 386 -6.77 -25.95 -31.05
N PRO A 387 -5.87 -26.73 -31.64
CA PRO A 387 -5.66 -28.17 -31.44
C PRO A 387 -5.13 -28.49 -30.02
N ASN A 388 -5.44 -29.67 -29.52
CA ASN A 388 -5.02 -30.11 -28.18
C ASN A 388 -4.12 -31.36 -28.21
N SER A 389 -3.52 -31.69 -29.36
CA SER A 389 -2.74 -32.93 -29.54
C SER A 389 -1.39 -32.67 -30.19
N TYR A 390 -0.38 -33.44 -29.77
CA TYR A 390 0.94 -33.52 -30.40
C TYR A 390 0.95 -34.38 -31.68
N ALA A 391 -0.21 -34.73 -32.24
CA ALA A 391 -0.30 -35.55 -33.43
C ALA A 391 0.40 -34.90 -34.63
N PRO A 392 1.47 -35.49 -35.18
CA PRO A 392 2.14 -34.97 -36.35
C PRO A 392 1.34 -35.25 -37.63
N PRO A 393 1.59 -34.54 -38.74
CA PRO A 393 0.95 -34.80 -40.03
C PRO A 393 1.19 -36.22 -40.57
N ASN A 394 2.29 -36.85 -40.16
CA ASN A 394 2.60 -38.24 -40.52
C ASN A 394 1.87 -39.22 -39.59
N PRO A 395 0.88 -39.99 -40.07
CA PRO A 395 0.11 -40.91 -39.23
C PRO A 395 0.93 -42.10 -38.69
N LEU A 396 2.16 -42.32 -39.19
CA LEU A 396 3.06 -43.36 -38.72
C LEU A 396 4.09 -42.87 -37.68
N ALA A 397 4.12 -41.57 -37.38
CA ALA A 397 5.04 -41.06 -36.38
C ALA A 397 4.56 -41.40 -34.96
N ILE A 398 5.51 -41.71 -34.08
CA ILE A 398 5.31 -42.00 -32.67
C ILE A 398 5.36 -40.67 -31.92
N TYR A 399 4.32 -40.40 -31.16
CA TYR A 399 4.12 -39.19 -30.37
C TYR A 399 3.34 -39.54 -29.09
N PRO A 400 3.33 -38.67 -28.07
CA PRO A 400 2.57 -38.92 -26.85
C PRO A 400 1.07 -38.68 -27.10
N ALA A 401 0.35 -39.70 -27.57
CA ALA A 401 -1.05 -39.59 -28.01
C ALA A 401 -2.05 -39.23 -26.91
N SER A 402 -1.73 -39.49 -25.64
CA SER A 402 -2.53 -39.10 -24.48
C SER A 402 -2.17 -37.72 -23.92
N ALA A 403 -1.08 -37.11 -24.38
CA ALA A 403 -0.66 -35.81 -23.90
C ALA A 403 -1.45 -34.69 -24.57
N VAL A 404 -1.84 -33.71 -23.76
CA VAL A 404 -2.48 -32.49 -24.24
C VAL A 404 -1.39 -31.52 -24.71
N LEU A 405 -1.57 -30.98 -25.92
CA LEU A 405 -0.69 -29.97 -26.47
C LEU A 405 -0.58 -28.78 -25.51
N SER A 406 0.64 -28.42 -25.12
CA SER A 406 0.84 -27.44 -24.06
C SER A 406 2.12 -26.62 -24.27
N ALA A 407 2.06 -25.35 -23.88
CA ALA A 407 3.23 -24.53 -23.64
C ALA A 407 3.67 -24.68 -22.18
N TYR A 408 4.98 -24.60 -21.94
CA TYR A 408 5.55 -24.72 -20.60
C TYR A 408 6.51 -23.56 -20.33
N HIS A 409 6.63 -23.18 -19.07
CA HIS A 409 7.70 -22.29 -18.64
C HIS A 409 8.15 -22.61 -17.22
N LEU A 410 9.39 -22.27 -16.89
CA LEU A 410 9.99 -22.46 -15.58
C LEU A 410 10.59 -21.14 -15.15
N TYR A 411 9.94 -20.50 -14.19
CA TYR A 411 10.40 -19.27 -13.56
C TYR A 411 11.15 -19.58 -12.28
N THR A 412 12.20 -18.83 -12.00
CA THR A 412 12.81 -18.79 -10.67
C THR A 412 12.54 -17.40 -10.09
N ILE A 413 11.73 -17.33 -9.05
CA ILE A 413 11.46 -16.08 -8.33
C ILE A 413 12.42 -15.96 -7.15
N GLN A 414 12.78 -14.73 -6.81
CA GLN A 414 13.53 -14.41 -5.60
C GLN A 414 12.54 -13.87 -4.56
N LEU A 415 12.48 -14.51 -3.40
CA LEU A 415 11.67 -14.04 -2.30
C LEU A 415 12.45 -13.03 -1.45
N PRO A 416 11.77 -12.04 -0.87
CA PRO A 416 12.42 -11.11 0.06
C PRO A 416 13.01 -11.88 1.26
N GLY A 417 14.23 -11.49 1.63
CA GLY A 417 14.86 -11.82 2.90
C GLY A 417 14.27 -10.99 4.05
N ASN A 418 15.04 -10.73 5.09
CA ASN A 418 14.59 -9.86 6.18
C ASN A 418 14.41 -8.41 5.68
N THR A 419 13.27 -7.80 5.97
CA THR A 419 13.02 -6.38 5.66
C THR A 419 12.98 -5.55 6.94
N ASN A 420 13.03 -4.22 6.82
CA ASN A 420 12.83 -3.38 7.97
C ASN A 420 11.32 -3.30 8.30
N PRO A 421 10.94 -3.18 9.59
CA PRO A 421 9.56 -2.94 9.97
C PRO A 421 8.96 -1.69 9.32
N VAL A 422 7.66 -1.74 9.01
CA VAL A 422 6.85 -0.59 8.61
C VAL A 422 6.13 -0.07 9.85
N ILE A 423 6.24 1.24 10.12
CA ILE A 423 5.69 1.87 11.32
C ILE A 423 4.89 3.12 10.97
N GLY A 424 3.95 3.47 11.85
CA GLY A 424 3.22 4.73 11.80
C GLY A 424 3.93 5.86 12.54
N GLU A 425 3.21 6.94 12.81
CA GLU A 425 3.72 8.12 13.52
C GLU A 425 3.62 7.95 15.05
N ILE A 426 4.49 8.68 15.77
CA ILE A 426 4.38 8.85 17.21
C ILE A 426 3.50 10.06 17.55
N TYR A 427 2.74 9.97 18.65
CA TYR A 427 1.95 11.07 19.20
C TYR A 427 1.96 11.09 20.73
N GLY A 428 1.80 12.29 21.30
CA GLY A 428 1.71 12.55 22.74
C GLY A 428 1.68 14.06 23.05
N PRO A 429 1.71 14.47 24.32
CA PRO A 429 1.69 15.88 24.70
C PRO A 429 2.94 16.61 24.19
N MET A 430 2.78 17.78 23.58
CA MET A 430 3.91 18.58 23.02
C MET A 430 4.53 19.54 24.02
N LYS A 431 3.98 19.57 25.24
CA LYS A 431 4.44 20.42 26.34
C LYS A 431 4.39 19.67 27.66
N TYR A 432 5.23 20.09 28.61
CA TYR A 432 5.31 19.45 29.92
C TYR A 432 5.56 20.46 31.05
N SER A 433 5.13 20.08 32.25
CA SER A 433 5.53 20.71 33.51
C SER A 433 6.71 19.93 34.11
N PRO A 434 7.77 20.59 34.64
CA PRO A 434 8.89 19.88 35.25
C PRO A 434 8.44 18.93 36.36
N GLY A 435 8.81 17.65 36.25
CA GLY A 435 8.40 16.56 37.14
C GLY A 435 7.15 15.79 36.70
N ALA A 436 6.53 16.15 35.57
CA ALA A 436 5.40 15.42 35.00
C ALA A 436 5.87 14.15 34.26
N THR A 437 5.14 13.05 34.44
CA THR A 437 5.29 11.82 33.67
C THR A 437 4.29 11.83 32.52
N LEU A 438 4.77 11.74 31.28
CA LEU A 438 3.93 11.73 30.09
C LEU A 438 4.00 10.38 29.37
N THR A 439 2.96 10.06 28.61
CA THR A 439 2.86 8.84 27.79
C THR A 439 2.78 9.20 26.32
N TYR A 440 3.54 8.50 25.49
CA TYR A 440 3.53 8.61 24.03
C TYR A 440 3.12 7.27 23.42
N THR A 441 2.61 7.29 22.19
CA THR A 441 2.12 6.07 21.53
C THR A 441 2.45 6.07 20.04
N LEU A 442 2.82 4.90 19.52
CA LEU A 442 2.99 4.61 18.10
C LEU A 442 1.66 4.15 17.48
N THR A 443 1.25 4.69 16.34
CA THR A 443 -0.06 4.35 15.74
C THR A 443 -0.10 2.91 15.19
N SER A 444 0.87 2.55 14.36
CA SER A 444 0.95 1.23 13.71
C SER A 444 2.39 0.70 13.68
N MET A 445 2.50 -0.62 13.63
CA MET A 445 3.76 -1.33 13.43
C MET A 445 3.44 -2.68 12.82
N SER A 446 4.18 -3.08 11.80
CA SER A 446 4.10 -4.39 11.18
C SER A 446 5.37 -4.65 10.40
N ASP A 447 5.80 -5.90 10.35
CA ASP A 447 6.86 -6.36 9.47
C ASP A 447 6.35 -7.49 8.58
N LEU A 448 6.93 -7.63 7.39
CA LEU A 448 6.49 -8.62 6.42
C LEU A 448 6.67 -10.05 6.94
N GLN A 449 7.75 -10.31 7.68
CA GLN A 449 8.15 -11.64 8.10
C GLN A 449 7.72 -11.95 9.53
N ASP A 450 7.73 -10.94 10.40
CA ASP A 450 7.38 -11.06 11.82
C ASP A 450 5.94 -10.63 12.17
N GLY A 451 5.22 -9.98 11.25
CA GLY A 451 3.91 -9.39 11.54
C GLY A 451 4.01 -8.36 12.65
N ASN A 452 3.27 -8.54 13.75
CA ASN A 452 3.34 -7.65 14.92
C ASN A 452 4.32 -8.13 16.01
N ASN A 453 5.05 -9.23 15.79
CA ASN A 453 6.01 -9.76 16.75
C ASN A 453 7.32 -8.96 16.72
N LEU A 454 7.24 -7.70 17.13
CA LEU A 454 8.32 -6.71 17.07
C LEU A 454 8.49 -6.07 18.46
N THR A 455 9.64 -5.44 18.69
CA THR A 455 9.91 -4.68 19.92
C THR A 455 9.99 -3.19 19.65
N VAL A 456 9.37 -2.36 20.49
CA VAL A 456 9.43 -0.89 20.44
C VAL A 456 10.29 -0.39 21.59
N THR A 457 11.23 0.49 21.31
CA THR A 457 12.10 1.12 22.33
C THR A 457 12.08 2.63 22.13
N TRP A 458 12.22 3.41 23.20
CA TRP A 458 12.05 4.87 23.17
C TRP A 458 13.30 5.63 23.59
N ASP A 459 13.54 6.75 22.91
CA ASP A 459 14.52 7.79 23.22
C ASP A 459 13.73 9.05 23.57
N PHE A 460 13.79 9.48 24.83
CA PHE A 460 13.09 10.65 25.36
C PHE A 460 14.02 11.83 25.63
N ASP A 461 15.31 11.58 25.84
CA ASP A 461 16.30 12.61 26.14
C ASP A 461 17.09 13.12 24.92
N GLY A 462 16.93 12.46 23.77
CA GLY A 462 17.50 12.82 22.47
C GLY A 462 18.98 12.47 22.31
N ASP A 463 19.50 11.54 23.10
CA ASP A 463 20.91 11.11 23.03
C ASP A 463 21.19 10.06 21.94
N GLY A 464 20.15 9.52 21.31
CA GLY A 464 20.21 8.49 20.26
C GLY A 464 20.32 7.05 20.79
N ILE A 465 20.17 6.85 22.09
CA ILE A 465 20.06 5.56 22.76
C ILE A 465 18.58 5.35 23.13
N PHE A 466 18.04 4.19 22.77
CA PHE A 466 16.62 3.88 22.99
C PHE A 466 16.46 3.02 24.25
N ASP A 467 16.67 3.61 25.43
CA ASP A 467 16.58 2.93 26.74
C ASP A 467 15.82 3.72 27.82
N ASP A 468 15.05 4.75 27.41
CA ASP A 468 14.42 5.69 28.32
C ASP A 468 13.02 5.29 28.80
N ASP A 469 12.42 4.25 28.23
CA ASP A 469 11.04 3.87 28.60
C ASP A 469 10.94 3.39 30.05
N GLU A 470 10.25 4.17 30.88
CA GLU A 470 10.11 3.91 32.31
C GLU A 470 9.17 2.74 32.62
N ASP A 471 8.29 2.33 31.69
CA ASP A 471 7.40 1.19 31.90
C ASP A 471 8.12 -0.17 31.65
N GLY A 472 9.21 -0.14 30.86
CA GLY A 472 10.07 -1.26 30.53
C GLY A 472 9.41 -2.37 29.70
N ASP A 473 8.29 -2.10 29.04
CA ASP A 473 7.55 -3.07 28.21
C ASP A 473 7.66 -2.76 26.71
N ASP A 474 8.78 -3.20 26.13
CA ASP A 474 9.07 -3.08 24.70
C ASP A 474 8.09 -3.84 23.78
N THR A 475 7.11 -4.58 24.31
CA THR A 475 6.13 -5.32 23.50
C THR A 475 4.87 -4.53 23.18
N ASN A 476 4.69 -3.38 23.85
CA ASN A 476 3.56 -2.50 23.65
C ASN A 476 3.94 -1.30 22.77
N LYS A 477 2.95 -0.54 22.29
CA LYS A 477 3.16 0.62 21.41
C LYS A 477 3.35 1.93 22.18
N LYS A 478 3.50 1.88 23.50
CA LYS A 478 3.53 3.03 24.40
C LYS A 478 4.93 3.20 24.94
N GLY A 479 5.24 4.41 25.38
CA GLY A 479 6.43 4.70 26.17
C GLY A 479 6.12 5.79 27.17
N THR A 480 6.72 5.71 28.36
CA THR A 480 6.50 6.67 29.45
C THR A 480 7.80 7.27 29.95
N TYR A 481 7.80 8.56 30.27
CA TYR A 481 8.98 9.27 30.73
C TYR A 481 8.65 10.45 31.64
N THR A 482 9.48 10.67 32.66
CA THR A 482 9.35 11.77 33.62
C THR A 482 10.32 12.93 33.31
N PHE A 483 9.77 14.07 32.90
CA PHE A 483 10.56 15.23 32.46
C PHE A 483 10.96 16.14 33.63
N GLU A 484 12.05 15.81 34.34
CA GLU A 484 12.47 16.48 35.58
C GLU A 484 13.04 17.91 35.40
N GLY A 485 13.67 18.19 34.26
CA GLY A 485 14.38 19.46 34.02
C GLY A 485 13.66 20.39 33.04
N PRO A 486 13.73 21.73 33.19
CA PRO A 486 13.26 22.66 32.17
C PRO A 486 14.16 22.62 30.93
N GLY A 487 13.59 22.55 29.73
CA GLY A 487 14.32 22.46 28.47
C GLY A 487 13.50 21.79 27.37
N THR A 488 13.93 21.94 26.12
CA THR A 488 13.30 21.23 24.99
C THR A 488 13.80 19.79 24.93
N TYR A 489 12.90 18.83 24.82
CA TYR A 489 13.20 17.40 24.61
C TYR A 489 12.80 16.95 23.20
N TYR A 490 13.43 15.89 22.70
CA TYR A 490 13.16 15.32 21.38
C TYR A 490 12.85 13.84 21.55
N VAL A 491 11.58 13.47 21.34
CA VAL A 491 11.12 12.09 21.53
C VAL A 491 11.14 11.35 20.20
N GLN A 492 11.68 10.12 20.21
CA GLN A 492 11.69 9.20 19.07
C GLN A 492 11.53 7.76 19.55
N CYS A 493 10.95 6.87 18.73
CA CYS A 493 10.97 5.43 19.00
C CYS A 493 11.63 4.64 17.87
N ARG A 494 12.14 3.46 18.22
CA ARG A 494 12.71 2.47 17.30
C ARG A 494 11.93 1.18 17.42
N VAL A 495 11.42 0.69 16.29
CA VAL A 495 10.81 -0.63 16.19
C VAL A 495 11.80 -1.59 15.56
N THR A 496 12.08 -2.70 16.25
CA THR A 496 13.05 -3.73 15.84
C THR A 496 12.35 -5.07 15.63
N ASP A 497 12.69 -5.76 14.54
CA ASP A 497 12.22 -7.10 14.23
C ASP A 497 13.00 -8.20 15.00
N THR A 498 12.58 -9.46 14.85
CA THR A 498 13.23 -10.56 15.58
C THR A 498 14.60 -10.96 15.02
N GLN A 499 15.00 -10.39 13.88
CA GLN A 499 16.30 -10.54 13.24
C GLN A 499 17.25 -9.35 13.49
N GLY A 500 16.77 -8.29 14.14
CA GLY A 500 17.51 -7.08 14.50
C GLY A 500 17.49 -5.96 13.46
N ALA A 501 16.70 -6.04 12.38
CA ALA A 501 16.48 -4.86 11.53
C ALA A 501 15.42 -3.95 12.17
N TYR A 502 15.51 -2.66 11.86
CA TYR A 502 14.75 -1.66 12.59
C TYR A 502 14.34 -0.46 11.73
N THR A 503 13.33 0.24 12.21
CA THR A 503 12.86 1.53 11.68
C THR A 503 12.65 2.51 12.82
N ASP A 504 13.14 3.74 12.64
CA ASP A 504 12.99 4.84 13.59
C ASP A 504 11.81 5.73 13.19
N SER A 505 11.05 6.22 14.16
CA SER A 505 9.89 7.10 13.95
C SER A 505 10.31 8.52 13.55
N ASN A 506 9.32 9.38 13.29
CA ASN A 506 9.50 10.82 13.32
C ASN A 506 9.97 11.28 14.72
N ILE A 507 10.62 12.45 14.78
CA ILE A 507 11.01 13.11 16.03
C ILE A 507 9.88 14.07 16.44
N LEU A 508 9.52 14.05 17.73
CA LEU A 508 8.55 14.95 18.33
C LEU A 508 9.26 15.92 19.29
N GLU A 509 9.11 17.23 19.07
CA GLU A 509 9.74 18.27 19.88
C GLU A 509 8.81 18.69 21.04
N ILE A 510 9.31 18.59 22.27
CA ILE A 510 8.55 18.83 23.50
C ILE A 510 9.12 20.04 24.23
N GLU A 511 8.30 21.05 24.50
CA GLU A 511 8.74 22.29 25.15
C GLU A 511 8.23 22.40 26.61
N PRO A 512 8.98 23.03 27.52
CA PRO A 512 8.46 23.30 28.86
C PRO A 512 7.31 24.29 28.77
N MET A 513 6.29 24.12 29.61
CA MET A 513 5.25 25.12 29.77
C MET A 513 5.86 26.48 30.13
N SER A 514 5.38 27.56 29.51
CA SER A 514 5.89 28.90 29.83
C SER A 514 5.57 29.24 31.27
N LEU A 515 6.61 29.48 32.09
CA LEU A 515 6.43 29.93 33.47
C LEU A 515 5.53 31.19 33.50
N PRO A 516 4.49 31.26 34.36
CA PRO A 516 3.60 32.40 34.39
C PRO A 516 4.35 33.69 34.78
N TYR A 517 3.94 34.78 34.14
CA TYR A 517 4.33 36.14 34.48
C TYR A 517 3.74 36.50 35.86
N ASP A 518 4.61 36.86 36.83
CA ASP A 518 4.19 37.30 38.16
C ASP A 518 3.25 38.53 38.07
N ASP A 519 1.95 38.33 38.32
CA ASP A 519 0.99 39.41 38.51
C ASP A 519 1.20 40.03 39.91
N PRO A 520 1.41 41.35 40.04
CA PRO A 520 1.53 42.00 41.35
C PRO A 520 0.29 41.89 42.26
N MET A 521 -0.86 41.41 41.77
CA MET A 521 -2.03 41.05 42.60
C MET A 521 -2.14 39.55 42.94
N ASP A 522 -1.32 38.69 42.34
CA ASP A 522 -1.25 37.27 42.67
C ASP A 522 -0.40 37.07 43.93
N THR A 523 -1.08 36.85 45.06
CA THR A 523 -0.44 36.38 46.30
C THR A 523 -1.11 35.12 46.83
N THR A 524 -1.35 34.11 45.97
CA THR A 524 -1.60 32.69 46.35
C THR A 524 -2.66 32.40 47.43
N THR A 525 -3.55 33.36 47.67
CA THR A 525 -4.78 33.26 48.47
C THR A 525 -5.65 34.40 47.96
N GLN A 526 -6.95 34.18 47.73
CA GLN A 526 -7.94 35.24 47.52
C GLN A 526 -7.53 36.46 48.34
N THR A 527 -6.99 37.49 47.69
CA THR A 527 -6.57 38.69 48.42
C THR A 527 -7.86 39.44 48.69
N LEU A 528 -8.59 38.99 49.71
CA LEU A 528 -9.59 39.79 50.40
C LEU A 528 -8.84 41.02 50.86
N TRP A 529 -8.89 42.09 50.06
CA TRP A 529 -8.62 43.43 50.53
C TRP A 529 -9.76 43.78 51.50
N HIS A 530 -9.72 43.19 52.69
CA HIS A 530 -10.25 43.84 53.86
C HIS A 530 -9.46 45.14 53.95
N ILE A 531 -10.13 46.27 53.73
CA ILE A 531 -9.55 47.58 54.02
C ILE A 531 -9.55 47.75 55.55
N GLU A 532 -8.93 46.80 56.26
CA GLU A 532 -8.86 46.74 57.72
C GLU A 532 -7.75 47.65 58.27
N ASN A 533 -6.96 48.33 57.42
CA ASN A 533 -5.93 49.29 57.86
C ASN A 533 -5.68 50.46 56.88
N GLY A 534 -6.57 50.70 55.91
CA GLY A 534 -6.46 51.86 55.03
C GLY A 534 -6.93 53.14 55.73
N LEU A 535 -6.04 54.12 55.88
CA LEU A 535 -6.46 55.50 56.15
C LEU A 535 -7.24 56.00 54.93
N PHE A 536 -8.56 55.90 54.97
CA PHE A 536 -9.42 56.63 54.04
C PHE A 536 -9.15 58.12 54.22
N ASP A 537 -8.77 58.82 53.16
CA ASP A 537 -8.61 60.27 53.21
C ASP A 537 -9.99 60.94 53.09
N VAL A 538 -10.25 61.90 53.98
CA VAL A 538 -11.53 62.62 54.02
C VAL A 538 -11.27 64.02 53.49
N HIS A 539 -11.78 64.34 52.30
CA HIS A 539 -11.79 65.72 51.84
C HIS A 539 -12.89 66.55 52.57
N SER A 540 -12.61 66.93 53.83
CA SER A 540 -13.15 68.01 54.72
C SER A 540 -14.60 68.56 54.59
N PRO A 541 -15.29 68.97 55.70
CA PRO A 541 -15.58 68.31 57.01
C PRO A 541 -17.07 68.52 57.50
N PRO A 542 -17.56 67.92 58.64
CA PRO A 542 -17.16 68.29 60.00
C PRO A 542 -16.53 67.13 60.80
N SER A 543 -15.84 67.50 61.88
CA SER A 543 -15.11 66.61 62.79
C SER A 543 -16.01 65.51 63.38
N GLY A 544 -15.82 64.26 62.95
CA GLY A 544 -16.47 63.09 63.56
C GLY A 544 -16.65 61.88 62.65
N LEU A 545 -16.58 62.04 61.33
CA LEU A 545 -16.70 60.94 60.37
C LEU A 545 -15.34 60.25 60.19
N GLN A 546 -15.16 59.08 60.79
CA GLN A 546 -13.99 58.22 60.59
C GLN A 546 -14.46 56.80 60.32
N TRP A 547 -13.76 56.07 59.43
CA TRP A 547 -13.92 54.62 59.33
C TRP A 547 -13.58 54.01 60.69
N ASN A 548 -14.51 53.28 61.30
CA ASN A 548 -14.21 52.58 62.53
C ASN A 548 -13.53 51.26 62.18
N VAL A 549 -12.20 51.31 62.21
CA VAL A 549 -11.31 50.17 61.91
C VAL A 549 -11.58 48.96 62.82
N GLN A 550 -12.18 49.14 64.00
CA GLN A 550 -12.51 48.02 64.91
C GLN A 550 -13.78 47.26 64.52
N THR A 551 -14.64 47.82 63.67
CA THR A 551 -15.95 47.22 63.32
C THR A 551 -16.19 47.16 61.82
N ASP A 552 -15.18 47.45 60.99
CA ASP A 552 -15.24 47.48 59.53
C ASP A 552 -16.47 48.26 59.01
N HIS A 553 -16.61 49.50 59.48
CA HIS A 553 -17.86 50.25 59.39
C HIS A 553 -17.64 51.74 59.12
N TRP A 554 -18.46 52.32 58.24
CA TRP A 554 -18.60 53.77 58.06
C TRP A 554 -20.05 54.18 58.03
N SER A 555 -20.35 55.29 58.70
CA SER A 555 -21.67 55.89 58.67
C SER A 555 -21.58 57.41 58.55
N THR A 556 -22.55 57.99 57.85
CA THR A 556 -22.70 59.44 57.69
C THR A 556 -23.41 60.09 58.88
N SER A 557 -23.94 59.30 59.81
CA SER A 557 -24.63 59.80 61.00
C SER A 557 -23.78 59.73 62.26
N SER A 558 -24.04 60.64 63.21
CA SER A 558 -23.40 60.60 64.53
C SER A 558 -23.77 59.33 65.29
N MET A 559 -22.76 58.65 65.86
CA MET A 559 -22.95 57.45 66.68
C MET A 559 -23.87 57.66 67.90
N THR A 560 -24.09 58.91 68.32
CA THR A 560 -24.85 59.24 69.54
C THR A 560 -26.31 59.60 69.26
N THR A 561 -26.57 60.30 68.16
CA THR A 561 -27.91 60.80 67.78
C THR A 561 -28.54 60.00 66.64
N LYS A 562 -27.75 59.20 65.91
CA LYS A 562 -28.16 58.53 64.66
C LYS A 562 -28.82 59.50 63.67
N GLN A 563 -28.23 60.68 63.56
CA GLN A 563 -28.64 61.74 62.64
C GLN A 563 -27.40 62.28 61.91
N TYR A 564 -27.55 62.61 60.63
CA TYR A 564 -26.53 63.28 59.82
C TYR A 564 -26.76 64.79 59.76
N ASP A 565 -25.73 65.54 59.40
CA ASP A 565 -25.81 67.00 59.22
C ASP A 565 -26.42 67.36 57.85
N ASP A 566 -27.12 68.49 57.76
CA ASP A 566 -27.59 69.02 56.47
C ASP A 566 -26.43 69.62 55.67
N TYR A 567 -26.60 69.77 54.36
CA TYR A 567 -25.57 70.24 53.42
C TYR A 567 -24.31 69.37 53.37
N MET A 568 -24.42 68.08 53.69
CA MET A 568 -23.28 67.18 53.53
C MET A 568 -23.02 66.95 52.05
N ASN A 569 -21.75 67.01 51.70
CA ASN A 569 -21.20 66.53 50.45
C ASN A 569 -19.89 65.86 50.82
N THR A 570 -20.02 64.63 51.33
CA THR A 570 -18.89 63.91 51.91
C THR A 570 -18.66 62.64 51.12
N MET A 571 -17.41 62.46 50.68
CA MET A 571 -16.99 61.26 49.97
C MET A 571 -15.91 60.53 50.77
N LEU A 572 -16.12 59.22 50.97
CA LEU A 572 -15.12 58.30 51.49
C LEU A 572 -14.34 57.69 50.31
N ILE A 573 -13.01 57.81 50.27
CA ILE A 573 -12.19 57.38 49.13
C ILE A 573 -11.24 56.26 49.54
N SER A 574 -11.30 55.11 48.86
CA SER A 574 -10.37 54.01 49.08
C SER A 574 -8.91 54.40 48.75
N PRO A 575 -7.90 53.66 49.24
CA PRO A 575 -6.56 53.73 48.68
C PRO A 575 -6.56 53.42 47.17
N MET A 576 -5.45 53.74 46.50
CA MET A 576 -5.19 53.24 45.15
C MET A 576 -4.96 51.74 45.20
N ILE A 577 -5.74 51.00 44.42
CA ILE A 577 -5.71 49.55 44.31
C ILE A 577 -5.21 49.22 42.90
N PRO A 578 -4.12 48.44 42.74
CA PRO A 578 -3.68 48.03 41.40
C PRO A 578 -4.76 47.19 40.70
N ALA A 579 -4.77 47.20 39.38
CA ALA A 579 -5.56 46.30 38.56
C ALA A 579 -4.68 45.17 38.01
N GLY A 580 -5.21 43.96 37.94
CA GLY A 580 -4.57 42.80 37.33
C GLY A 580 -4.39 42.91 35.81
N VAL A 581 -3.91 41.83 35.20
CA VAL A 581 -3.42 41.78 33.80
C VAL A 581 -4.54 41.76 32.72
N LEU A 582 -5.74 42.28 33.03
CA LEU A 582 -6.96 42.48 32.20
C LEU A 582 -8.17 41.78 32.86
N ASP A 583 -8.97 42.52 33.63
CA ASP A 583 -10.14 41.94 34.31
C ASP A 583 -11.30 42.94 34.57
N GLU A 584 -12.47 42.38 34.86
CA GLU A 584 -13.61 42.99 35.54
C GLU A 584 -13.50 42.78 37.05
N VAL A 585 -13.11 43.82 37.79
CA VAL A 585 -13.00 43.72 39.26
C VAL A 585 -14.38 43.76 39.90
N THR A 586 -14.66 42.81 40.79
CA THR A 586 -15.92 42.74 41.56
C THR A 586 -15.78 43.43 42.91
N VAL A 587 -16.68 44.38 43.20
CA VAL A 587 -16.78 45.10 44.47
C VAL A 587 -18.04 44.65 45.22
N LYS A 588 -17.88 44.01 46.38
CA LYS A 588 -18.98 43.61 47.28
C LYS A 588 -18.97 44.48 48.53
N MET A 589 -20.13 44.95 48.97
CA MET A 589 -20.29 45.60 50.26
C MET A 589 -21.69 45.38 50.83
N SER A 590 -21.83 45.44 52.15
CA SER A 590 -23.14 45.49 52.80
C SER A 590 -23.46 46.94 53.16
N HIS A 591 -24.62 47.44 52.75
CA HIS A 591 -25.03 48.82 53.04
C HIS A 591 -26.48 48.92 53.58
N ARG A 592 -26.78 49.98 54.33
CA ARG A 592 -28.15 50.37 54.70
C ARG A 592 -28.26 51.88 54.68
N TYR A 593 -29.41 52.40 54.27
CA TYR A 593 -29.62 53.84 54.23
C TYR A 593 -31.04 54.20 54.69
N GLN A 594 -31.15 55.32 55.39
CA GLN A 594 -32.40 55.99 55.72
C GLN A 594 -32.16 57.48 55.55
N THR A 595 -32.71 58.05 54.48
CA THR A 595 -32.41 59.39 53.94
C THR A 595 -33.70 60.05 53.44
N GLU A 596 -33.69 61.35 53.18
CA GLU A 596 -34.85 62.00 52.55
C GLU A 596 -35.02 61.53 51.10
N LEU A 597 -36.20 60.98 50.80
CA LEU A 597 -36.48 60.39 49.50
C LEU A 597 -36.44 61.44 48.38
N SER A 598 -35.56 61.23 47.40
CA SER A 598 -35.32 62.04 46.21
C SER A 598 -34.52 63.34 46.42
N PHE A 599 -34.09 63.63 47.65
CA PHE A 599 -33.33 64.84 47.97
C PHE A 599 -31.91 64.52 48.43
N ASP A 600 -31.77 63.46 49.24
CA ASP A 600 -30.49 62.99 49.75
C ASP A 600 -30.08 61.68 49.07
N PHE A 601 -28.81 61.56 48.69
CA PHE A 601 -28.34 60.45 47.85
C PHE A 601 -27.07 59.79 48.37
N CYS A 602 -27.06 58.46 48.27
CA CYS A 602 -25.90 57.61 48.47
C CYS A 602 -25.45 57.06 47.11
N ARG A 603 -24.18 57.23 46.76
CA ARG A 603 -23.62 56.85 45.46
C ARG A 603 -22.24 56.23 45.62
N VAL A 604 -21.94 55.24 44.78
CA VAL A 604 -20.59 54.67 44.65
C VAL A 604 -20.03 55.13 43.32
N TYR A 605 -18.80 55.62 43.34
CA TYR A 605 -18.02 56.03 42.18
C TYR A 605 -16.72 55.23 42.12
N TYR A 606 -16.10 55.17 40.95
CA TYR A 606 -14.72 54.74 40.79
C TYR A 606 -13.95 55.73 39.89
N ARG A 607 -12.62 55.74 39.99
CA ARG A 607 -11.74 56.43 39.04
C ARG A 607 -10.49 55.61 38.77
N LEU A 608 -9.94 55.73 37.57
CA LEU A 608 -8.68 55.10 37.16
C LEU A 608 -7.55 56.12 37.18
N ASN A 609 -6.38 55.71 37.66
CA ASN A 609 -5.12 56.47 37.63
C ASN A 609 -5.27 57.90 38.17
N SER A 610 -6.07 58.07 39.23
CA SER A 610 -6.47 59.37 39.81
C SER A 610 -7.13 60.36 38.84
N GLY A 611 -7.78 59.85 37.80
CA GLY A 611 -8.55 60.60 36.82
C GLY A 611 -9.93 61.05 37.31
N SER A 612 -10.87 61.20 36.37
CA SER A 612 -12.25 61.63 36.67
C SER A 612 -13.07 60.52 37.33
N TRP A 613 -13.97 60.91 38.24
CA TRP A 613 -14.91 60.00 38.90
C TRP A 613 -16.05 59.58 37.96
N THR A 614 -16.30 58.28 37.90
CA THR A 614 -17.38 57.62 37.15
C THR A 614 -18.34 56.95 38.10
N LEU A 615 -19.66 57.15 37.92
CA LEU A 615 -20.68 56.56 38.79
C LEU A 615 -20.76 55.04 38.57
N LEU A 616 -20.57 54.27 39.64
CA LEU A 616 -20.59 52.81 39.66
C LEU A 616 -21.95 52.24 40.08
N SER A 617 -22.66 52.92 40.98
CA SER A 617 -23.95 52.46 41.50
C SER A 617 -25.16 53.23 40.96
N SER A 618 -26.36 52.77 41.30
CA SER A 618 -27.57 53.59 41.20
C SER A 618 -27.56 54.73 42.24
N ASN A 619 -28.43 55.73 42.06
CA ASN A 619 -28.67 56.79 43.03
C ASN A 619 -29.60 56.28 44.15
N TYR A 620 -29.04 55.83 45.28
CA TYR A 620 -29.85 55.34 46.39
C TYR A 620 -30.37 56.50 47.24
N SER A 621 -31.67 56.52 47.54
CA SER A 621 -32.35 57.56 48.31
C SER A 621 -33.60 57.00 48.98
N GLY A 622 -34.09 57.63 50.05
CA GLY A 622 -35.17 57.12 50.88
C GLY A 622 -34.68 56.12 51.92
N THR A 623 -35.43 55.03 52.15
CA THR A 623 -35.07 53.98 53.12
C THR A 623 -34.79 52.67 52.40
N SER A 624 -33.67 52.01 52.71
CA SER A 624 -33.35 50.69 52.16
C SER A 624 -34.41 49.66 52.56
N THR A 625 -34.62 48.68 51.69
CA THR A 625 -35.72 47.70 51.79
C THR A 625 -35.75 46.91 53.10
N SER A 626 -34.60 46.70 53.73
CA SER A 626 -34.45 45.92 54.97
C SER A 626 -34.07 46.75 56.19
N TYR A 627 -34.13 48.08 56.12
CA TYR A 627 -33.73 48.95 57.22
C TYR A 627 -34.47 48.59 58.54
N PRO A 628 -33.78 48.44 59.69
CA PRO A 628 -32.40 48.84 59.98
C PRO A 628 -31.31 47.79 59.66
N SER A 629 -31.63 46.68 59.00
CA SER A 629 -30.66 45.66 58.58
C SER A 629 -29.90 46.08 57.31
N TYR A 630 -28.71 45.50 57.13
CA TYR A 630 -27.91 45.67 55.91
C TYR A 630 -28.49 44.89 54.73
N VAL A 631 -28.21 45.39 53.54
CA VAL A 631 -28.47 44.75 52.24
C VAL A 631 -27.13 44.65 51.51
N ASP A 632 -26.86 43.50 50.90
CA ASP A 632 -25.64 43.30 50.13
C ASP A 632 -25.75 43.96 48.75
N LEU A 633 -24.65 44.57 48.33
CA LEU A 633 -24.50 45.25 47.06
C LEU A 633 -23.24 44.72 46.37
N THR A 634 -23.40 44.24 45.15
CA THR A 634 -22.33 43.80 44.26
C THR A 634 -22.28 44.72 43.05
N LEU A 635 -21.09 45.24 42.72
CA LEU A 635 -20.81 46.15 41.63
C LEU A 635 -19.58 45.65 40.87
N SER A 636 -19.42 46.04 39.60
CA SER A 636 -18.29 45.61 38.78
C SER A 636 -17.60 46.78 38.08
N ILE A 637 -16.26 46.76 38.06
CA ILE A 637 -15.43 47.73 37.33
C ILE A 637 -14.78 47.00 36.15
N GLY A 638 -15.33 47.19 34.94
CA GLY A 638 -14.78 46.61 33.71
C GLY A 638 -13.86 47.56 32.93
N GLY A 639 -13.05 47.00 32.03
CA GLY A 639 -12.22 47.76 31.08
C GLY A 639 -10.87 48.23 31.62
N LEU A 640 -10.33 47.54 32.63
CA LEU A 640 -9.01 47.80 33.21
C LEU A 640 -7.91 47.22 32.32
N ASN A 641 -6.78 47.94 32.18
CA ASN A 641 -5.59 47.45 31.48
C ASN A 641 -4.48 47.06 32.47
N PRO A 642 -3.53 46.20 32.06
CA PRO A 642 -2.41 45.82 32.91
C PRO A 642 -1.65 47.04 33.41
N GLY A 643 -1.53 47.18 34.74
CA GLY A 643 -0.83 48.28 35.40
C GLY A 643 -1.68 49.52 35.68
N ASP A 644 -2.98 49.52 35.36
CA ASP A 644 -3.89 50.54 35.88
C ASP A 644 -3.98 50.46 37.41
N VAL A 645 -4.26 51.60 38.06
CA VAL A 645 -4.67 51.65 39.48
C VAL A 645 -6.04 52.30 39.57
N PHE A 646 -6.91 51.84 40.48
CA PHE A 646 -8.24 52.41 40.67
C PHE A 646 -8.53 52.77 42.13
N GLU A 647 -9.46 53.70 42.33
CA GLU A 647 -9.96 54.14 43.63
C GLU A 647 -11.49 54.10 43.61
N ILE A 648 -12.11 53.77 44.75
CA ILE A 648 -13.56 53.74 44.94
C ILE A 648 -13.98 54.88 45.86
N GLY A 649 -15.02 55.60 45.48
CA GLY A 649 -15.56 56.75 46.21
C GLY A 649 -17.00 56.50 46.67
N PHE A 650 -17.28 56.56 47.96
CA PHE A 650 -18.62 56.47 48.53
C PHE A 650 -19.11 57.87 48.89
N LEU A 651 -19.96 58.44 48.04
CA LEU A 651 -20.46 59.80 48.15
C LEU A 651 -21.83 59.83 48.84
N PHE A 652 -21.94 60.67 49.86
CA PHE A 652 -23.20 61.05 50.48
C PHE A 652 -23.44 62.55 50.32
N ASP A 653 -24.54 62.89 49.67
CA ASP A 653 -24.99 64.26 49.47
C ASP A 653 -26.35 64.49 50.14
N SER A 654 -26.47 65.55 50.95
CA SER A 654 -27.74 66.01 51.53
C SER A 654 -28.10 67.44 51.17
N ASP A 655 -29.40 67.73 51.18
CA ASP A 655 -29.95 69.04 50.88
C ASP A 655 -29.92 70.01 52.10
N SER A 656 -30.67 71.12 52.02
CA SER A 656 -30.69 72.18 53.04
C SER A 656 -31.70 72.01 54.17
N VAL A 657 -32.47 70.92 54.20
CA VAL A 657 -33.67 70.80 55.03
C VAL A 657 -33.46 69.84 56.20
N ILE A 658 -33.67 70.34 57.41
CA ILE A 658 -33.46 69.57 58.65
C ILE A 658 -34.48 68.43 58.76
N HIS A 659 -33.97 67.21 58.60
CA HIS A 659 -34.74 65.98 58.83
C HIS A 659 -34.05 65.03 59.83
N SER A 660 -34.84 64.23 60.53
CA SER A 660 -34.36 63.24 61.51
C SER A 660 -34.23 61.85 60.88
N TYR A 661 -33.23 61.66 60.02
CA TYR A 661 -32.94 60.40 59.33
C TYR A 661 -31.56 59.83 59.73
N ALA A 662 -31.36 58.52 59.56
CA ALA A 662 -30.16 57.82 60.05
C ALA A 662 -28.98 57.79 59.07
N GLY A 663 -29.14 58.38 57.89
CA GLY A 663 -28.07 58.54 56.90
C GLY A 663 -27.74 57.24 56.19
N TRP A 664 -26.49 57.14 55.75
CA TRP A 664 -25.95 55.99 55.05
C TRP A 664 -24.91 55.29 55.92
N ASP A 665 -24.83 53.98 55.73
CA ASP A 665 -24.01 53.10 56.53
C ASP A 665 -23.53 51.92 55.67
N ILE A 666 -22.22 51.65 55.70
CA ILE A 666 -21.51 50.67 54.87
C ILE A 666 -20.60 49.81 55.75
N THR A 667 -20.51 48.52 55.45
CA THR A 667 -19.65 47.53 56.12
C THR A 667 -19.32 46.36 55.17
N HIS A 668 -18.36 45.49 55.54
CA HIS A 668 -17.95 44.31 54.78
C HIS A 668 -17.59 44.62 53.32
N LEU A 669 -16.76 45.63 53.10
CA LEU A 669 -16.26 45.96 51.76
C LEU A 669 -15.17 44.96 51.35
N SER A 670 -15.37 44.27 50.23
CA SER A 670 -14.44 43.31 49.66
C SER A 670 -14.30 43.53 48.16
N ILE A 671 -13.09 43.35 47.66
CA ILE A 671 -12.74 43.52 46.24
C ILE A 671 -12.12 42.20 45.78
N TYR A 672 -12.63 41.67 44.68
CA TYR A 672 -12.20 40.41 44.07
C TYR A 672 -11.71 40.70 42.64
N ASP A 673 -10.54 40.16 42.30
CA ASP A 673 -9.89 40.17 40.99
C ASP A 673 -9.74 38.68 40.63
N ASN A 674 -10.46 38.19 39.62
CA ASN A 674 -10.47 36.77 39.25
C ASN A 674 -10.24 36.63 37.75
N LYS A 675 -9.33 35.76 37.31
CA LYS A 675 -9.07 35.58 35.87
C LYS A 675 -9.62 34.26 35.36
N PRO A 676 -10.13 34.22 34.12
CA PRO A 676 -10.50 32.95 33.52
C PRO A 676 -9.25 32.09 33.29
N PRO A 677 -9.34 30.76 33.47
CA PRO A 677 -8.23 29.83 33.24
C PRO A 677 -7.75 29.87 31.79
N VAL A 678 -6.47 29.65 31.53
CA VAL A 678 -5.90 29.65 30.17
C VAL A 678 -5.77 28.21 29.68
N ILE A 679 -6.42 27.86 28.56
CA ILE A 679 -6.30 26.53 27.94
C ILE A 679 -5.32 26.61 26.77
N GLU A 680 -4.26 25.79 26.78
CA GLU A 680 -3.22 25.83 25.75
C GLU A 680 -3.61 25.09 24.46
N GLY A 681 -4.50 24.10 24.55
CA GLY A 681 -4.97 23.31 23.42
C GLY A 681 -5.50 21.94 23.81
N ILE A 682 -6.03 21.20 22.82
CA ILE A 682 -6.39 19.79 22.95
C ILE A 682 -5.35 19.00 22.15
N TYR A 683 -4.73 18.01 22.78
CA TYR A 683 -3.68 17.20 22.18
C TYR A 683 -4.12 15.74 22.11
N GLY A 684 -4.03 15.17 20.91
CA GLY A 684 -4.40 13.79 20.61
C GLY A 684 -4.51 13.58 19.09
N PRO A 685 -4.72 12.34 18.63
CA PRO A 685 -4.75 12.03 17.21
C PRO A 685 -5.93 12.70 16.49
N HIS A 686 -5.71 13.16 15.26
CA HIS A 686 -6.76 13.67 14.37
C HIS A 686 -7.43 12.55 13.53
N SER A 687 -6.86 11.34 13.56
CA SER A 687 -7.36 10.16 12.85
C SER A 687 -7.12 8.91 13.68
N VAL A 688 -8.15 8.05 13.78
CA VAL A 688 -8.10 6.81 14.57
C VAL A 688 -8.75 5.65 13.81
N ASP A 689 -8.06 4.51 13.77
CA ASP A 689 -8.40 3.38 12.89
C ASP A 689 -9.09 2.19 13.59
N ASN A 690 -9.40 2.28 14.90
CA ASN A 690 -9.98 1.15 15.65
C ASN A 690 -10.70 1.52 16.96
N LEU A 691 -11.53 0.57 17.43
CA LEU A 691 -12.21 0.59 18.73
C LEU A 691 -11.21 0.34 19.88
N GLY A 692 -10.72 1.40 20.51
CA GLY A 692 -9.90 1.35 21.73
C GLY A 692 -9.94 2.69 22.48
N PRO A 693 -9.55 2.73 23.77
CA PRO A 693 -9.40 3.99 24.48
C PRO A 693 -8.30 4.81 23.81
N VAL A 694 -8.65 6.00 23.35
CA VAL A 694 -7.70 6.99 22.82
C VAL A 694 -7.60 8.10 23.83
N THR A 695 -6.41 8.31 24.38
CA THR A 695 -6.18 9.33 25.39
C THR A 695 -5.98 10.69 24.71
N TYR A 696 -6.79 11.65 25.12
CA TYR A 696 -6.61 13.07 24.80
C TYR A 696 -6.15 13.78 26.06
N SER A 697 -5.28 14.77 25.87
CA SER A 697 -4.75 15.60 26.95
C SER A 697 -5.02 17.07 26.68
N THR A 698 -5.21 17.84 27.73
CA THR A 698 -5.22 19.30 27.68
C THR A 698 -4.38 19.82 28.82
N VAL A 699 -3.82 20.99 28.60
CA VAL A 699 -3.18 21.77 29.65
C VAL A 699 -4.03 23.01 29.84
N ALA A 700 -4.43 23.24 31.09
CA ALA A 700 -4.97 24.51 31.52
C ALA A 700 -4.13 25.06 32.67
N THR A 701 -3.91 26.37 32.64
CA THR A 701 -3.22 27.06 33.72
C THR A 701 -4.16 28.07 34.34
N ASP A 702 -4.40 27.92 35.63
CA ASP A 702 -5.01 28.92 36.49
C ASP A 702 -4.02 29.36 37.56
N LEU A 703 -4.00 30.67 37.83
CA LEU A 703 -3.14 31.27 38.84
C LEU A 703 -3.64 30.97 40.27
N ASP A 704 -4.93 30.64 40.44
CA ASP A 704 -5.56 30.41 41.76
C ASP A 704 -5.46 28.96 42.28
N GLY A 705 -4.95 28.03 41.46
CA GLY A 705 -4.39 26.75 41.90
C GLY A 705 -5.37 25.61 42.22
N ILE A 706 -6.66 25.74 41.87
CA ILE A 706 -7.63 24.63 41.88
C ILE A 706 -8.61 24.79 40.71
N ASP A 707 -8.46 23.94 39.70
CA ASP A 707 -9.34 23.87 38.54
C ASP A 707 -10.32 22.69 38.62
N SER A 708 -11.43 22.80 37.89
CA SER A 708 -12.27 21.64 37.59
C SER A 708 -12.45 21.50 36.08
N TYR A 709 -12.05 20.35 35.55
CA TYR A 709 -12.17 20.03 34.13
C TYR A 709 -13.53 19.42 33.83
N MET A 710 -14.13 19.88 32.74
CA MET A 710 -15.21 19.16 32.08
C MET A 710 -14.86 18.99 30.60
N TRP A 711 -14.60 17.74 30.24
CA TRP A 711 -14.53 17.32 28.85
C TRP A 711 -15.94 17.12 28.30
N SER A 712 -16.18 17.57 27.08
CA SER A 712 -17.41 17.28 26.36
C SER A 712 -17.09 16.74 24.97
N LEU A 713 -17.61 15.56 24.70
CA LEU A 713 -17.63 14.92 23.38
C LEU A 713 -19.09 14.91 22.91
N GLU A 714 -19.41 15.61 21.82
CA GLU A 714 -20.76 15.59 21.22
C GLU A 714 -20.80 14.74 19.94
N PRO A 715 -21.87 13.95 19.67
CA PRO A 715 -22.79 13.30 20.59
C PRO A 715 -22.81 11.77 20.40
N GLN A 716 -22.19 11.03 21.33
CA GLN A 716 -22.73 9.77 21.81
C GLN A 716 -22.39 9.55 23.29
N GLY A 717 -23.22 10.10 24.16
CA GLY A 717 -23.84 9.44 25.33
C GLY A 717 -23.00 8.73 26.39
N THR A 718 -21.68 8.69 26.30
CA THR A 718 -20.81 8.11 27.33
C THR A 718 -20.36 9.22 28.28
N THR A 719 -20.36 8.91 29.57
CA THR A 719 -19.77 9.81 30.57
C THR A 719 -18.25 9.68 30.44
N PRO A 720 -17.51 10.78 30.18
CA PRO A 720 -16.05 10.73 30.10
C PRO A 720 -15.45 10.12 31.36
N ASN A 721 -14.48 9.21 31.20
CA ASN A 721 -13.62 8.81 32.31
C ASN A 721 -12.42 9.76 32.29
N TYR A 722 -12.42 10.72 33.21
CA TYR A 722 -11.34 11.69 33.37
C TYR A 722 -10.54 11.33 34.62
N ASP A 723 -9.21 11.37 34.48
CA ASP A 723 -8.31 11.41 35.63
C ASP A 723 -7.93 12.89 35.81
N ASP A 724 -8.29 13.45 36.96
CA ASP A 724 -7.99 14.83 37.34
C ASP A 724 -6.82 14.79 38.34
N PRO A 725 -5.58 15.02 37.87
CA PRO A 725 -4.39 15.03 38.72
C PRO A 725 -4.32 16.24 39.66
N GLY A 726 -5.17 17.26 39.46
CA GLY A 726 -5.32 18.40 40.37
C GLY A 726 -4.19 19.43 40.30
N ASP A 727 -3.40 19.44 39.23
CA ASP A 727 -2.22 20.31 39.05
C ASP A 727 -2.24 21.16 37.75
N GLY A 728 -3.34 21.16 37.00
CA GLY A 728 -3.47 21.96 35.78
C GLY A 728 -3.46 21.15 34.47
N ASP A 729 -3.16 19.85 34.52
CA ASP A 729 -3.31 18.96 33.38
C ASP A 729 -4.48 17.98 33.56
N GLY A 730 -5.00 17.48 32.44
CA GLY A 730 -6.16 16.60 32.46
C GLY A 730 -6.11 15.62 31.30
N ASN A 731 -6.30 14.34 31.61
CA ASN A 731 -6.38 13.27 30.61
C ASN A 731 -7.79 12.70 30.57
N PHE A 732 -8.24 12.39 29.36
CA PHE A 732 -9.52 11.74 29.12
C PHE A 732 -9.36 10.64 28.08
N ASP A 733 -9.82 9.45 28.42
CA ASP A 733 -9.91 8.34 27.48
C ASP A 733 -11.24 8.41 26.72
N ALA A 734 -11.14 8.70 25.43
CA ALA A 734 -12.27 8.72 24.52
C ALA A 734 -12.54 7.32 23.95
N TYR A 735 -13.84 6.98 23.89
CA TYR A 735 -14.33 5.78 23.22
C TYR A 735 -15.27 6.20 22.08
N PHE A 736 -14.87 5.90 20.84
CA PHE A 736 -15.68 6.18 19.66
C PHE A 736 -16.49 4.94 19.27
N ALA A 737 -17.80 5.08 19.14
CA ALA A 737 -18.72 3.96 18.89
C ALA A 737 -19.28 3.88 17.45
N ALA A 738 -19.00 4.90 16.62
CA ALA A 738 -19.38 5.02 15.20
C ALA A 738 -18.24 5.65 14.39
N ASP A 739 -18.15 5.30 13.10
CA ASP A 739 -17.31 5.95 12.10
C ASP A 739 -17.83 7.37 11.81
N GLY A 740 -16.93 8.27 11.45
CA GLY A 740 -17.27 9.66 11.11
C GLY A 740 -16.43 10.70 11.82
N GLN A 741 -16.88 11.96 11.72
CA GLN A 741 -16.20 13.10 12.32
C GLN A 741 -16.77 13.38 13.71
N TRP A 742 -15.86 13.56 14.66
CA TRP A 742 -16.15 13.87 16.05
C TRP A 742 -15.43 15.13 16.46
N GLU A 743 -16.08 15.93 17.29
CA GLU A 743 -15.49 17.14 17.85
C GLU A 743 -15.27 16.96 19.35
N ILE A 744 -14.04 17.21 19.79
CA ILE A 744 -13.72 17.26 21.21
C ILE A 744 -13.68 18.72 21.65
N TRP A 745 -14.38 19.00 22.74
CA TRP A 745 -14.40 20.30 23.39
C TRP A 745 -13.97 20.16 24.85
N VAL A 746 -13.15 21.12 25.30
CA VAL A 746 -12.71 21.25 26.68
C VAL A 746 -13.35 22.48 27.29
N ARG A 747 -13.83 22.33 28.52
CA ARG A 747 -14.26 23.44 29.38
C ARG A 747 -13.50 23.36 30.70
N VAL A 748 -12.90 24.48 31.11
CA VAL A 748 -12.24 24.61 32.41
C VAL A 748 -12.92 25.73 33.18
N THR A 749 -13.29 25.45 34.44
CA THR A 749 -13.93 26.44 35.33
C THR A 749 -13.10 26.55 36.60
N ASP A 750 -12.67 27.77 36.92
CA ASP A 750 -11.95 28.05 38.16
C ASP A 750 -12.90 28.05 39.37
N ALA A 751 -12.31 28.01 40.57
CA ALA A 751 -13.03 28.11 41.84
C ALA A 751 -13.08 29.55 42.40
N GLY A 752 -12.75 30.56 41.59
CA GLY A 752 -12.73 31.97 41.96
C GLY A 752 -14.14 32.55 42.18
N GLU A 753 -14.21 33.79 42.65
CA GLU A 753 -15.48 34.46 43.00
C GLU A 753 -15.62 35.82 42.31
N PRO A 754 -16.44 35.94 41.25
CA PRO A 754 -17.28 34.89 40.66
C PRO A 754 -16.48 33.86 39.85
N PRO A 755 -16.92 32.59 39.75
CA PRO A 755 -16.19 31.57 38.99
C PRO A 755 -16.19 31.93 37.50
N LEU A 756 -15.01 31.88 36.87
CA LEU A 756 -14.86 32.12 35.44
C LEU A 756 -14.59 30.81 34.70
N THR A 757 -14.86 30.81 33.39
CA THR A 757 -14.81 29.61 32.56
C THR A 757 -14.14 29.92 31.23
N SER A 758 -13.24 29.04 30.82
CA SER A 758 -12.67 29.01 29.47
C SER A 758 -13.08 27.76 28.70
N TYR A 759 -13.04 27.88 27.38
CA TYR A 759 -13.38 26.82 26.44
C TYR A 759 -12.29 26.68 25.37
N ALA A 760 -11.98 25.45 24.98
CA ALA A 760 -11.14 25.14 23.83
C ALA A 760 -11.82 24.08 22.95
N GLY A 761 -11.70 24.23 21.63
CA GLY A 761 -12.31 23.35 20.64
C GLY A 761 -12.92 24.08 19.43
N PRO A 762 -13.39 23.32 18.42
CA PRO A 762 -13.34 21.86 18.37
C PRO A 762 -11.93 21.34 18.02
N HIS A 763 -11.57 20.18 18.56
CA HIS A 763 -10.50 19.35 18.01
C HIS A 763 -11.13 18.27 17.15
N ASP A 764 -10.90 18.34 15.84
CA ASP A 764 -11.53 17.46 14.86
C ASP A 764 -10.84 16.09 14.83
N VAL A 765 -11.63 15.03 14.98
CA VAL A 765 -11.18 13.64 14.96
C VAL A 765 -11.95 12.87 13.90
N ASN A 766 -11.24 12.27 12.95
CA ASN A 766 -11.81 11.35 11.97
C ASN A 766 -11.67 9.90 12.45
N VAL A 767 -12.78 9.23 12.68
CA VAL A 767 -12.81 7.82 13.10
C VAL A 767 -13.11 6.95 11.89
N PHE A 768 -12.18 6.05 11.58
CA PHE A 768 -12.34 5.04 10.55
C PHE A 768 -12.61 3.69 11.19
N PHE A 769 -13.68 3.02 10.78
CA PHE A 769 -13.91 1.64 11.14
C PHE A 769 -13.58 0.73 9.98
N LYS A 770 -12.79 -0.30 10.26
CA LYS A 770 -12.69 -1.47 9.40
C LYS A 770 -13.98 -2.28 9.58
N ASN A 771 -14.97 -2.03 8.71
CA ASN A 771 -16.26 -2.70 8.78
C ASN A 771 -16.09 -4.22 8.54
N PRO A 772 -16.49 -5.10 9.47
CA PRO A 772 -16.49 -6.54 9.23
C PRO A 772 -17.74 -7.03 8.47
N ASP A 773 -18.71 -6.17 8.15
CA ASP A 773 -19.89 -6.55 7.38
C ASP A 773 -19.57 -6.77 5.90
N ALA A 774 -19.91 -7.98 5.42
CA ALA A 774 -19.77 -8.44 4.04
C ALA A 774 -20.52 -7.60 2.98
N PHE A 775 -21.30 -6.59 3.39
CA PHE A 775 -22.11 -5.78 2.49
C PHE A 775 -21.28 -4.72 1.72
N PHE A 776 -20.16 -4.25 2.27
CA PHE A 776 -19.27 -3.30 1.58
C PHE A 776 -18.07 -3.98 0.91
N ALA A 777 -17.78 -5.23 1.27
CA ALA A 777 -16.78 -6.05 0.60
C ALA A 777 -17.20 -6.45 -0.83
N ASP A 778 -18.51 -6.47 -1.11
CA ASP A 778 -19.05 -6.88 -2.42
C ASP A 778 -19.17 -5.73 -3.44
N ASP A 779 -19.15 -4.46 -3.01
CA ASP A 779 -19.39 -3.27 -3.87
C ASP A 779 -18.19 -2.30 -3.96
N PHE A 780 -17.09 -2.59 -3.26
CA PHE A 780 -15.78 -1.97 -3.48
C PHE A 780 -15.02 -2.77 -4.53
N ASP A 781 -14.81 -2.18 -5.70
CA ASP A 781 -13.95 -2.78 -6.71
C ASP A 781 -12.48 -2.47 -6.37
N SER A 782 -11.84 -3.42 -5.69
CA SER A 782 -10.42 -3.34 -5.31
C SER A 782 -9.50 -3.19 -6.52
N ASP A 783 -9.93 -3.62 -7.71
CA ASP A 783 -9.11 -3.60 -8.93
C ASP A 783 -9.11 -2.21 -9.60
N THR A 784 -10.11 -1.37 -9.31
CA THR A 784 -10.23 -0.02 -9.91
C THR A 784 -10.15 1.13 -8.92
N GLY A 785 -10.24 0.85 -7.60
CA GLY A 785 -10.27 1.86 -6.54
C GLY A 785 -11.56 2.69 -6.53
N LEU A 786 -12.62 2.20 -7.17
CA LEU A 786 -13.90 2.87 -7.31
C LEU A 786 -15.00 2.14 -6.54
N TRP A 787 -15.86 2.93 -5.89
CA TRP A 787 -17.09 2.42 -5.25
C TRP A 787 -18.23 2.46 -6.26
N THR A 788 -18.86 1.33 -6.58
CA THR A 788 -20.06 1.30 -7.44
C THR A 788 -21.28 0.86 -6.64
N TYR A 789 -22.13 1.82 -6.27
CA TYR A 789 -23.44 1.53 -5.68
C TYR A 789 -24.57 1.78 -6.68
N THR A 790 -25.38 0.77 -6.96
CA THR A 790 -26.66 0.92 -7.69
C THR A 790 -27.85 0.52 -6.83
N GLY A 791 -28.14 1.29 -5.77
CA GLY A 791 -29.36 1.14 -4.98
C GLY A 791 -30.14 2.46 -4.90
N GLY A 792 -31.32 2.50 -5.52
CA GLY A 792 -32.25 3.62 -5.35
C GLY A 792 -33.08 3.44 -4.07
N ILE A 793 -33.04 4.41 -3.16
CA ILE A 793 -34.05 4.52 -2.09
C ILE A 793 -35.37 4.95 -2.74
N ALA A 794 -36.39 4.10 -2.62
CA ALA A 794 -37.72 4.32 -3.17
C ALA A 794 -38.60 5.20 -2.27
N ASP A 795 -38.17 6.43 -1.94
CA ASP A 795 -39.03 7.37 -1.19
C ASP A 795 -39.17 8.79 -1.77
N GLY A 796 -38.46 9.11 -2.86
CA GLY A 796 -38.68 10.35 -3.59
C GLY A 796 -38.25 11.62 -2.87
N SER A 797 -37.35 11.52 -1.88
CA SER A 797 -36.60 12.66 -1.37
C SER A 797 -35.23 12.81 -2.09
N TYR A 798 -34.72 14.04 -2.12
CA TYR A 798 -33.70 14.54 -3.06
C TYR A 798 -32.40 13.71 -3.13
N GLN A 799 -31.83 13.62 -4.34
CA GLN A 799 -30.49 13.04 -4.60
C GLN A 799 -29.40 13.99 -4.10
N ASP A 800 -28.67 13.60 -3.07
CA ASP A 800 -27.35 14.17 -2.78
C ASP A 800 -26.29 13.26 -3.42
N PHE A 801 -25.67 13.75 -4.49
CA PHE A 801 -24.47 13.12 -5.06
C PHE A 801 -23.28 13.50 -4.19
N TRP A 802 -22.65 12.52 -3.55
CA TRP A 802 -21.34 12.72 -2.93
C TRP A 802 -20.26 12.38 -3.95
N HIS A 803 -19.40 13.36 -4.21
CA HIS A 803 -18.16 13.23 -4.98
C HIS A 803 -17.02 13.13 -3.98
N ILE A 804 -16.33 11.99 -3.94
CA ILE A 804 -15.08 11.85 -3.19
C ILE A 804 -13.95 12.21 -4.15
N GLU A 805 -13.34 13.36 -3.92
CA GLU A 805 -12.11 13.77 -4.59
C GLU A 805 -10.95 13.36 -3.66
N THR A 806 -10.13 12.41 -4.10
CA THR A 806 -8.98 11.92 -3.34
C THR A 806 -7.88 12.97 -3.25
N GLY A 807 -7.33 13.11 -2.05
CA GLY A 807 -6.17 13.93 -1.75
C GLY A 807 -5.75 13.73 -0.29
N ASN A 808 -4.96 12.67 -0.08
CA ASN A 808 -4.49 12.04 1.17
C ASN A 808 -5.49 11.13 1.86
#